data_AF-A0A2L1GPY6-F1
#
_entry.id   AF-A0A2L1GPY6-F1
#
_cell.length_a   1.000
_cell.length_b   1.000
_cell.length_c   1.000
_cell.angle_alpha   90.00
_cell.angle_beta   90.00
_cell.angle_gamma   90.00
#
_symmetry.space_group_name_H-M   'P 1'
#
loop_
_entity.id
_entity.type
_entity.pdbx_description
1 polymer ?
#
loop_
_entity_poly.entity_id
_entity_poly.type
_entity_poly.pdbx_seq_one_letter_code
_entity_poly.pdbx_strand_id
1 'polypeptide(L)'
;MKAQVASLYQAVDLQQEIPPLIIGERANSNGSKKFRELLLADDFQACLRIAADQESRGAQVIDLCTAYAGRDESADMTTMVRLCARALKAPLMLDSTTPACIEACLQLYPGRPIINSVNLEDGGHTLRQVCRLAKRYGAAVVALTIDESGMAMQTADKLRVARRIYGMAVSDCGLSPQDLLFDCLTFTVGSGDPKLNDAAIQTLEAIRRVKSELPGCLAVLGLSNISFGLKPAARQVLNSVFLHEAVAAGLDAAIVDAAKIVPLASIAADERELSLDLLYNRQRGEESPLMLFIKHFAGREQQAEAAPEEQDSGPEEQLFRKVMQGDKEGLDDLLAILRGRMPPLAIINQLLVPAMRRVGELFGKGEILLPFVLQSAEVMKNAVTLLEPFMDKNAASGGPVILLATVQGDVHDIGKNLADIILSNNGYTVHNIGIKIPAETIIQKARETKADIIGLSGLLVKSAIVMQESLAQFGAAGLRVPVLLGGAALTTRFVAENCVPAYPAPVVYCGDAFAGLKAVQDFEAGKLVATSWSGVRSPKDERGEAEELEHGNPVPKAPFWGARYVNDIDPEALFARLNRAALFRGRWGYRRAKMTEAEYRDLLDHTVEPLYERLRQETLDSGWIRARIAYGYFHCHAEGETLTVEDREQRYLLDFPRQKGAPHRCIADYFKGSSAGGDVAAFFVATIGPRFATEITRLYRDNAYHDYLMLHGLSVELTDALAEYWHDVVKTELGLPAGHQGGRFGFGYTSCPNLELQQPVFALLKPENIGVSLSENMQMIPEQSTSAIVVHHPQARYFAV
;
A
#
# COMPACT_ATOMS: atom_id res chain seq x y z
N MET A 1 21.93 19.03 4.82
CA MET A 1 21.13 17.81 5.06
C MET A 1 19.81 18.23 5.67
N LYS A 2 18.68 17.74 5.13
CA LYS A 2 17.37 17.95 5.75
C LYS A 2 17.33 17.30 7.15
N ALA A 3 16.64 17.90 8.11
CA ALA A 3 16.45 17.32 9.43
C ALA A 3 15.49 16.13 9.32
N GLN A 4 15.97 14.91 9.57
CA GLN A 4 15.23 13.67 9.37
C GLN A 4 15.36 12.73 10.57
N VAL A 5 14.39 11.84 10.76
CA VAL A 5 14.48 10.68 11.65
C VAL A 5 14.34 9.42 10.83
N ALA A 6 14.86 8.29 11.31
CA ALA A 6 14.93 7.07 10.52
C ALA A 6 14.72 5.80 11.36
N SER A 7 14.16 4.79 10.71
CA SER A 7 14.16 3.40 11.14
C SER A 7 15.09 2.57 10.24
N LEU A 8 15.06 1.24 10.37
CA LEU A 8 15.70 0.35 9.38
C LEU A 8 15.13 0.47 7.97
N TYR A 9 13.88 0.91 7.84
CA TYR A 9 13.11 0.75 6.61
C TYR A 9 12.88 2.05 5.85
N GLN A 10 12.89 3.20 6.54
CA GLN A 10 12.64 4.51 5.92
C GLN A 10 13.19 5.65 6.77
N ALA A 11 13.44 6.79 6.10
CA ALA A 11 13.68 8.08 6.72
C ALA A 11 12.45 8.97 6.55
N VAL A 12 12.17 9.80 7.55
CA VAL A 12 11.03 10.72 7.62
C VAL A 12 11.56 12.11 7.95
N ASP A 13 11.22 13.11 7.13
CA ASP A 13 11.57 14.51 7.39
C ASP A 13 10.93 14.97 8.72
N LEU A 14 11.66 15.67 9.59
CA LEU A 14 11.06 16.24 10.81
C LEU A 14 10.11 17.40 10.46
N GLN A 15 10.40 18.11 9.38
CA GLN A 15 9.55 19.17 8.84
C GLN A 15 8.82 18.64 7.60
N GLN A 16 7.51 18.44 7.73
CA GLN A 16 6.65 17.93 6.67
C GLN A 16 6.29 19.02 5.66
N GLU A 17 6.09 18.65 4.39
CA GLU A 17 5.57 19.56 3.36
C GLU A 17 4.15 20.03 3.70
N ILE A 18 3.33 19.12 4.24
CA ILE A 18 2.04 19.42 4.85
C ILE A 18 2.19 19.14 6.35
N PRO A 19 2.37 20.17 7.20
CA PRO A 19 2.50 19.99 8.65
C PRO A 19 1.20 19.48 9.27
N PRO A 20 1.29 18.76 10.42
CA PRO A 20 2.50 18.43 11.17
C PRO A 20 2.97 16.97 10.94
N LEU A 21 4.20 16.66 11.38
CA LEU A 21 4.65 15.29 11.60
C LEU A 21 3.79 14.63 12.68
N ILE A 22 3.09 13.53 12.33
CA ILE A 22 2.21 12.83 13.25
C ILE A 22 2.98 11.78 14.05
N ILE A 23 2.97 11.92 15.38
CA ILE A 23 3.63 11.01 16.32
C ILE A 23 2.55 10.26 17.12
N GLY A 24 2.54 8.93 17.03
CA GLY A 24 1.52 8.10 17.66
C GLY A 24 1.70 7.99 19.18
N GLU A 25 0.69 8.39 19.96
CA GLU A 25 0.73 8.51 21.44
C GLU A 25 0.42 7.23 22.24
N ARG A 26 -0.11 6.17 21.61
CA ARG A 26 -0.76 5.05 22.32
C ARG A 26 0.20 3.98 22.82
N ALA A 27 1.44 3.95 22.37
CA ALA A 27 2.46 3.01 22.83
C ALA A 27 3.14 3.54 24.12
N ASN A 28 2.30 4.00 25.05
CA ASN A 28 2.70 4.74 26.23
C ASN A 28 1.92 4.21 27.44
N SER A 29 2.62 3.72 28.46
CA SER A 29 2.04 3.17 29.70
C SER A 29 1.26 4.21 30.53
N ASN A 30 1.62 5.49 30.41
CA ASN A 30 0.94 6.57 31.12
C ASN A 30 -0.29 7.06 30.34
N GLY A 31 -0.18 7.17 29.01
CA GLY A 31 -1.26 7.68 28.14
C GLY A 31 -2.32 6.66 27.72
N SER A 32 -1.99 5.36 27.69
CA SER A 32 -2.86 4.31 27.14
C SER A 32 -3.11 3.21 28.16
N LYS A 33 -4.34 3.15 28.69
CA LYS A 33 -4.78 2.09 29.63
C LYS A 33 -4.52 0.69 29.06
N LYS A 34 -4.85 0.48 27.79
CA LYS A 34 -4.66 -0.82 27.11
C LYS A 34 -3.18 -1.22 27.02
N PHE A 35 -2.30 -0.28 26.65
CA PHE A 35 -0.86 -0.57 26.55
C PHE A 35 -0.29 -0.89 27.93
N ARG A 36 -0.69 -0.13 28.96
CA ARG A 36 -0.31 -0.39 30.35
C ARG A 36 -0.71 -1.78 30.84
N GLU A 37 -1.95 -2.20 30.61
CA GLU A 37 -2.45 -3.50 31.05
C GLU A 37 -1.67 -4.65 30.40
N LEU A 38 -1.33 -4.51 29.12
CA LEU A 38 -0.54 -5.50 28.39
C LEU A 38 0.92 -5.52 28.85
N LEU A 39 1.51 -4.34 29.11
CA LEU A 39 2.87 -4.23 29.63
C LEU A 39 2.97 -4.86 31.03
N LEU A 40 1.98 -4.62 31.90
CA LEU A 40 1.90 -5.24 33.23
C LEU A 40 1.73 -6.76 33.16
N ALA A 41 1.15 -7.29 32.08
CA ALA A 41 1.02 -8.71 31.81
C ALA A 41 2.22 -9.32 31.05
N ASP A 42 3.30 -8.54 30.85
CA ASP A 42 4.48 -8.92 30.07
C ASP A 42 4.19 -9.34 28.61
N ASP A 43 3.05 -8.94 28.05
CA ASP A 43 2.67 -9.22 26.65
C ASP A 43 3.28 -8.16 25.70
N PHE A 44 4.61 -8.19 25.58
CA PHE A 44 5.36 -7.29 24.71
C PHE A 44 4.96 -7.41 23.23
N GLN A 45 4.45 -8.56 22.80
CA GLN A 45 3.95 -8.74 21.43
C GLN A 45 2.63 -7.99 21.21
N ALA A 46 1.73 -7.97 22.19
CA ALA A 46 0.54 -7.13 22.14
C ALA A 46 0.87 -5.64 22.21
N CYS A 47 1.85 -5.26 23.02
CA CYS A 47 2.39 -3.90 23.03
C CYS A 47 2.94 -3.50 21.66
N LEU A 48 3.68 -4.39 20.99
CA LEU A 48 4.17 -4.17 19.62
C LEU A 48 3.00 -3.99 18.63
N ARG A 49 1.93 -4.79 18.75
CA ARG A 49 0.74 -4.64 17.91
C ARG A 49 0.06 -3.28 18.08
N ILE A 50 0.08 -2.68 19.29
CA ILE A 50 -0.41 -1.31 19.50
C ILE A 50 0.46 -0.31 18.75
N ALA A 51 1.78 -0.45 18.81
CA ALA A 51 2.70 0.42 18.06
C ALA A 51 2.50 0.30 16.54
N ALA A 52 2.37 -0.93 16.02
CA ALA A 52 2.12 -1.21 14.60
C ALA A 52 0.74 -0.71 14.12
N ASP A 53 -0.30 -0.82 14.96
CA ASP A 53 -1.63 -0.31 14.63
C ASP A 53 -1.59 1.21 14.42
N GLN A 54 -0.84 1.96 15.22
CA GLN A 54 -0.70 3.40 15.05
C GLN A 54 -0.01 3.77 13.73
N GLU A 55 1.07 3.07 13.35
CA GLU A 55 1.74 3.25 12.06
C GLU A 55 0.75 3.08 10.90
N SER A 56 0.00 1.98 10.91
CA SER A 56 -0.97 1.69 9.84
C SER A 56 -2.15 2.68 9.77
N ARG A 57 -2.39 3.45 10.84
CA ARG A 57 -3.42 4.50 10.94
C ARG A 57 -2.87 5.90 10.67
N GLY A 58 -1.63 6.00 10.17
CA GLY A 58 -1.05 7.26 9.71
C GLY A 58 -0.05 7.91 10.67
N ALA A 59 0.32 7.27 11.78
CA ALA A 59 1.44 7.75 12.59
C ALA A 59 2.76 7.55 11.82
N GLN A 60 3.53 8.62 11.71
CA GLN A 60 4.80 8.65 10.97
C GLN A 60 5.99 8.36 11.88
N VAL A 61 5.87 8.66 13.18
CA VAL A 61 6.78 8.29 14.27
C VAL A 61 5.95 7.68 15.40
N ILE A 62 6.52 6.77 16.18
CA ILE A 62 5.84 6.17 17.34
C ILE A 62 6.49 6.64 18.63
N ASP A 63 5.72 7.32 19.49
CA ASP A 63 6.10 7.61 20.88
C ASP A 63 5.99 6.34 21.72
N LEU A 64 7.12 5.96 22.32
CA LEU A 64 7.25 4.69 23.02
C LEU A 64 7.75 4.93 24.44
N CYS A 65 6.84 4.72 25.41
CA CYS A 65 7.10 4.87 26.84
C CYS A 65 6.67 3.59 27.59
N THR A 66 7.59 3.01 28.35
CA THR A 66 7.32 1.85 29.23
C THR A 66 7.39 2.21 30.72
N ALA A 67 7.63 3.48 31.06
CA ALA A 67 7.75 3.93 32.43
C ALA A 67 6.44 3.67 33.20
N TYR A 68 6.49 2.82 34.21
CA TYR A 68 5.36 2.57 35.10
C TYR A 68 5.84 2.15 36.49
N ALA A 69 5.13 2.61 37.53
CA ALA A 69 5.49 2.34 38.90
C ALA A 69 5.53 0.82 39.17
N GLY A 70 6.65 0.35 39.75
CA GLY A 70 6.85 -1.06 40.08
C GLY A 70 7.43 -1.92 38.96
N ARG A 71 7.78 -1.35 37.80
CA ARG A 71 8.46 -2.05 36.71
C ARG A 71 9.88 -1.52 36.49
N ASP A 72 10.74 -2.34 35.88
CA ASP A 72 12.06 -1.92 35.40
C ASP A 72 11.91 -1.30 34.01
N GLU A 73 11.87 0.03 33.97
CA GLU A 73 11.74 0.79 32.73
C GLU A 73 12.82 0.40 31.72
N SER A 74 14.08 0.26 32.13
CA SER A 74 15.19 0.02 31.20
C SER A 74 15.08 -1.37 30.54
N ALA A 75 14.70 -2.39 31.31
CA ALA A 75 14.48 -3.73 30.79
C ALA A 75 13.31 -3.78 29.79
N ASP A 76 12.19 -3.14 30.14
CA ASP A 76 11.00 -3.10 29.28
C ASP A 76 11.26 -2.29 28.00
N MET A 77 11.91 -1.13 28.14
CA MET A 77 12.15 -0.20 27.03
C MET A 77 13.11 -0.82 26.02
N THR A 78 14.20 -1.44 26.47
CA THR A 78 15.14 -2.12 25.57
C THR A 78 14.52 -3.33 24.87
N THR A 79 13.63 -4.06 25.54
CA THR A 79 12.86 -5.16 24.93
C THR A 79 11.94 -4.64 23.82
N MET A 80 11.14 -3.61 24.13
CA MET A 80 10.22 -3.00 23.18
C MET A 80 10.95 -2.36 22.00
N VAL A 81 12.07 -1.67 22.21
CA VAL A 81 12.88 -1.07 21.13
C VAL A 81 13.38 -2.13 20.16
N ARG A 82 13.88 -3.29 20.63
CA ARG A 82 14.32 -4.39 19.75
C ARG A 82 13.19 -4.96 18.92
N LEU A 83 12.00 -5.10 19.51
CA LEU A 83 10.81 -5.59 18.82
C LEU A 83 10.35 -4.59 17.75
N CYS A 84 10.16 -3.33 18.15
CA CYS A 84 9.71 -2.27 17.28
C CYS A 84 10.68 -2.02 16.12
N ALA A 85 12.00 -1.97 16.38
CA ALA A 85 13.00 -1.72 15.34
C ALA A 85 12.99 -2.78 14.22
N ARG A 86 12.57 -4.02 14.51
CA ARG A 86 12.50 -5.13 13.53
C ARG A 86 11.16 -5.23 12.81
N ALA A 87 10.14 -4.49 13.25
CA ALA A 87 8.77 -4.67 12.79
C ALA A 87 8.15 -3.40 12.21
N LEU A 88 8.50 -2.24 12.76
CA LEU A 88 7.93 -0.96 12.37
C LEU A 88 8.80 -0.28 11.32
N LYS A 89 8.15 0.27 10.29
CA LYS A 89 8.77 1.18 9.33
C LYS A 89 8.89 2.59 9.92
N ALA A 90 7.97 3.02 10.77
CA ALA A 90 7.99 4.32 11.43
C ALA A 90 9.20 4.41 12.41
N PRO A 91 9.94 5.53 12.40
CA PRO A 91 10.95 5.79 13.42
C PRO A 91 10.36 5.85 14.83
N LEU A 92 11.20 5.64 15.85
CA LEU A 92 10.80 5.72 17.25
C LEU A 92 11.14 7.07 17.88
N MET A 93 10.21 7.53 18.71
CA MET A 93 10.43 8.53 19.76
C MET A 93 10.55 7.77 21.08
N LEU A 94 11.75 7.79 21.67
CA LEU A 94 12.07 7.11 22.91
C LEU A 94 11.66 8.01 24.09
N ASP A 95 10.55 7.67 24.75
CA ASP A 95 9.97 8.48 25.83
C ASP A 95 10.37 7.95 27.22
N SER A 96 11.37 8.61 27.80
CA SER A 96 11.94 8.29 29.10
C SER A 96 12.58 9.53 29.74
N THR A 97 12.51 9.62 31.07
CA THR A 97 13.22 10.64 31.85
C THR A 97 14.58 10.17 32.35
N THR A 98 14.96 8.91 32.09
CA THR A 98 16.16 8.27 32.66
C THR A 98 17.30 8.21 31.62
N PRO A 99 18.42 8.96 31.79
CA PRO A 99 19.52 8.98 30.81
C PRO A 99 20.13 7.61 30.52
N ALA A 100 20.23 6.74 31.53
CA ALA A 100 20.77 5.39 31.37
C ALA A 100 19.85 4.51 30.49
N CYS A 101 18.53 4.64 30.63
CA CYS A 101 17.54 3.96 29.81
C CYS A 101 17.64 4.43 28.34
N ILE A 102 17.72 5.75 28.14
CA ILE A 102 17.89 6.37 26.82
C ILE A 102 19.16 5.84 26.14
N GLU A 103 20.31 5.87 26.82
CA GLU A 103 21.57 5.38 26.25
C GLU A 103 21.50 3.90 25.85
N ALA A 104 20.92 3.05 26.72
CA ALA A 104 20.73 1.64 26.43
C ALA A 104 19.86 1.41 25.18
N CYS A 105 18.81 2.22 25.00
CA CYS A 105 17.95 2.14 23.82
C CYS A 105 18.65 2.64 22.55
N LEU A 106 19.40 3.75 22.63
CA LEU A 106 20.16 4.31 21.51
C LEU A 106 21.21 3.33 20.96
N GLN A 107 21.86 2.55 21.84
CA GLN A 107 22.82 1.52 21.42
C GLN A 107 22.18 0.36 20.64
N LEU A 108 20.88 0.12 20.85
CA LEU A 108 20.14 -0.98 20.24
C LEU A 108 19.35 -0.55 19.00
N TYR A 109 19.04 0.73 18.88
CA TYR A 109 18.21 1.24 17.81
C TYR A 109 19.07 1.54 16.56
N PRO A 110 18.81 0.87 15.43
CA PRO A 110 19.69 0.95 14.25
C PRO A 110 19.44 2.18 13.36
N GLY A 111 18.40 2.97 13.65
CA GLY A 111 18.04 4.18 12.92
C GLY A 111 18.37 5.46 13.69
N ARG A 112 17.74 6.57 13.29
CA ARG A 112 17.84 7.89 13.92
C ARG A 112 16.56 8.21 14.70
N PRO A 113 16.52 8.06 16.03
CA PRO A 113 15.29 8.27 16.81
C PRO A 113 15.12 9.72 17.25
N ILE A 114 13.97 10.01 17.85
CA ILE A 114 13.75 11.21 18.68
C ILE A 114 13.87 10.78 20.14
N ILE A 115 14.51 11.59 20.99
CA ILE A 115 14.53 11.41 22.44
C ILE A 115 13.48 12.33 23.05
N ASN A 116 12.53 11.77 23.77
CA ASN A 116 11.53 12.49 24.56
C ASN A 116 11.85 12.19 26.04
N SER A 117 12.49 13.05 26.80
CA SER A 117 12.81 14.45 26.53
C SER A 117 13.95 14.98 27.40
N VAL A 118 14.23 16.28 27.29
CA VAL A 118 15.06 17.06 28.21
C VAL A 118 14.30 18.25 28.78
N ASN A 119 14.71 18.72 29.97
CA ASN A 119 14.19 19.92 30.62
C ASN A 119 15.25 20.53 31.55
N LEU A 120 14.89 21.54 32.35
CA LEU A 120 15.78 22.22 33.31
C LEU A 120 15.39 21.99 34.78
N GLU A 121 14.59 20.98 35.14
CA GLU A 121 14.19 20.72 36.53
C GLU A 121 15.39 20.55 37.48
N ASP A 122 16.48 19.93 36.99
CA ASP A 122 17.71 19.68 37.75
C ASP A 122 18.83 20.70 37.44
N GLY A 123 18.48 21.88 36.92
CA GLY A 123 19.46 22.89 36.47
C GLY A 123 20.19 22.52 35.17
N GLY A 124 19.63 21.57 34.42
CA GLY A 124 20.14 21.15 33.11
C GLY A 124 21.28 20.12 33.18
N HIS A 125 21.44 19.43 34.30
CA HIS A 125 22.41 18.33 34.41
C HIS A 125 22.01 17.18 33.47
N THR A 126 20.78 16.72 33.57
CA THR A 126 20.20 15.67 32.70
C THR A 126 20.17 16.11 31.25
N LEU A 127 19.78 17.36 30.97
CA LEU A 127 19.80 17.95 29.62
C LEU A 127 21.18 17.81 28.97
N ARG A 128 22.25 18.22 29.64
CA ARG A 128 23.61 18.14 29.07
C ARG A 128 24.02 16.70 28.78
N GLN A 129 23.64 15.75 29.65
CA GLN A 129 23.94 14.34 29.44
C GLN A 129 23.20 13.80 28.21
N VAL A 130 21.88 14.02 28.12
CA VAL A 130 21.06 13.55 27.00
C VAL A 130 21.46 14.23 25.68
N CYS A 131 21.75 15.54 25.68
CA CYS A 131 22.21 16.23 24.48
C CYS A 131 23.54 15.69 23.94
N ARG A 132 24.47 15.29 24.82
CA ARG A 132 25.72 14.63 24.42
C ARG A 132 25.46 13.24 23.83
N LEU A 133 24.53 12.48 24.40
CA LEU A 133 24.09 11.20 23.83
C LEU A 133 23.45 11.39 22.46
N ALA A 134 22.52 12.35 22.34
CA ALA A 134 21.86 12.70 21.08
C ALA A 134 22.88 13.05 19.99
N LYS A 135 23.91 13.85 20.32
CA LYS A 135 24.99 14.17 19.38
C LYS A 135 25.85 12.96 19.01
N ARG A 136 26.16 12.09 19.98
CA ARG A 136 26.98 10.89 19.76
C ARG A 136 26.29 9.86 18.87
N TYR A 137 25.01 9.60 19.10
CA TYR A 137 24.22 8.60 18.37
C TYR A 137 23.40 9.21 17.22
N GLY A 138 23.47 10.53 17.03
CA GLY A 138 22.79 11.25 15.97
C GLY A 138 21.28 11.34 16.14
N ALA A 139 20.72 11.42 17.35
CA ALA A 139 19.27 11.52 17.59
C ALA A 139 18.76 12.99 17.62
N ALA A 140 17.46 13.17 17.37
CA ALA A 140 16.75 14.43 17.65
C ALA A 140 16.26 14.45 19.11
N VAL A 141 15.93 15.62 19.65
CA VAL A 141 15.58 15.80 21.07
C VAL A 141 14.35 16.69 21.23
N VAL A 142 13.37 16.22 22.01
CA VAL A 142 12.27 17.03 22.51
C VAL A 142 12.71 17.74 23.79
N ALA A 143 12.48 19.05 23.86
CA ALA A 143 12.77 19.88 25.01
C ALA A 143 11.50 20.47 25.61
N LEU A 144 11.15 20.05 26.82
CA LEU A 144 9.99 20.58 27.54
C LEU A 144 10.37 21.90 28.20
N THR A 145 9.45 22.87 28.12
CA THR A 145 9.57 24.16 28.80
C THR A 145 9.29 24.08 30.30
N ILE A 146 10.07 23.26 31.00
CA ILE A 146 10.05 23.06 32.45
C ILE A 146 11.43 23.46 33.00
N ASP A 147 11.46 24.22 34.09
CA ASP A 147 12.69 24.60 34.78
C ASP A 147 12.62 24.35 36.29
N GLU A 148 13.59 24.88 37.04
CA GLU A 148 13.70 24.70 38.49
C GLU A 148 12.47 25.25 39.26
N SER A 149 11.66 26.10 38.62
CA SER A 149 10.41 26.63 39.18
C SER A 149 9.18 25.80 38.80
N GLY A 150 9.37 24.72 38.03
CA GLY A 150 8.31 23.84 37.54
C GLY A 150 7.89 24.13 36.10
N MET A 151 6.67 23.72 35.76
CA MET A 151 6.15 23.79 34.39
C MET A 151 5.77 25.22 34.00
N ALA A 152 6.27 25.70 32.86
CA ALA A 152 5.97 27.05 32.40
C ALA A 152 4.53 27.17 31.86
N MET A 153 3.70 27.99 32.52
CA MET A 153 2.29 28.19 32.15
C MET A 153 2.09 29.38 31.21
N GLN A 154 2.80 30.49 31.42
CA GLN A 154 2.65 31.73 30.65
C GLN A 154 3.64 31.75 29.47
N THR A 155 3.27 32.43 28.38
CA THR A 155 4.11 32.58 27.18
C THR A 155 5.51 33.09 27.51
N ALA A 156 5.60 34.09 28.39
CA ALA A 156 6.87 34.69 28.79
C ALA A 156 7.81 33.68 29.46
N ASP A 157 7.26 32.82 30.33
CA ASP A 157 8.02 31.78 31.02
C ASP A 157 8.43 30.66 30.06
N LYS A 158 7.49 30.20 29.22
CA LYS A 158 7.76 29.15 28.21
C LYS A 158 8.95 29.55 27.34
N LEU A 159 8.96 30.80 26.88
CA LEU A 159 10.03 31.34 26.05
C LEU A 159 11.34 31.58 26.82
N ARG A 160 11.27 32.06 28.07
CA ARG A 160 12.45 32.21 28.93
C ARG A 160 13.16 30.87 29.12
N VAL A 161 12.41 29.80 29.39
CA VAL A 161 12.94 28.44 29.52
C VAL A 161 13.47 27.93 28.19
N ALA A 162 12.72 28.10 27.09
CA ALA A 162 13.15 27.68 25.76
C ALA A 162 14.49 28.32 25.34
N ARG A 163 14.69 29.62 25.60
CA ARG A 163 15.97 30.31 25.33
C ARG A 163 17.14 29.72 26.13
N ARG A 164 16.92 29.38 27.41
CA ARG A 164 17.95 28.76 28.27
C ARG A 164 18.33 27.38 27.73
N ILE A 165 17.34 26.55 27.40
CA ILE A 165 17.55 25.23 26.80
C ILE A 165 18.30 25.36 25.47
N TYR A 166 17.87 26.28 24.59
CA TYR A 166 18.52 26.50 23.29
C TYR A 166 20.01 26.81 23.47
N GLY A 167 20.35 27.72 24.39
CA GLY A 167 21.75 28.04 24.71
C GLY A 167 22.55 26.82 25.15
N MET A 168 22.01 26.00 26.07
CA MET A 168 22.72 24.81 26.57
C MET A 168 22.82 23.69 25.52
N ALA A 169 21.75 23.43 24.77
CA ALA A 169 21.71 22.34 23.79
C ALA A 169 22.51 22.67 22.54
N VAL A 170 22.32 23.88 21.98
CA VAL A 170 22.96 24.30 20.72
C VAL A 170 24.36 24.85 20.97
N SER A 171 24.54 25.81 21.89
CA SER A 171 25.84 26.45 22.09
C SER A 171 26.79 25.56 22.90
N ASP A 172 26.35 25.04 24.05
CA ASP A 172 27.26 24.32 24.95
C ASP A 172 27.48 22.86 24.53
N CYS A 173 26.43 22.16 24.06
CA CYS A 173 26.52 20.76 23.63
C CYS A 173 26.75 20.60 22.12
N GLY A 174 26.49 21.64 21.33
CA GLY A 174 26.70 21.63 19.89
C GLY A 174 25.72 20.71 19.13
N LEU A 175 24.46 20.63 19.58
CA LEU A 175 23.37 20.05 18.78
C LEU A 175 22.99 21.00 17.65
N SER A 176 22.51 20.45 16.53
CA SER A 176 21.96 21.27 15.47
C SER A 176 20.57 21.81 15.89
N PRO A 177 20.25 23.10 15.67
CA PRO A 177 18.94 23.65 16.00
C PRO A 177 17.77 22.85 15.41
N GLN A 178 17.94 22.33 14.19
CA GLN A 178 16.95 21.54 13.46
C GLN A 178 16.65 20.15 14.07
N ASP A 179 17.48 19.71 15.01
CA ASP A 179 17.29 18.46 15.74
C ASP A 179 16.65 18.69 17.12
N LEU A 180 16.34 19.94 17.46
CA LEU A 180 15.72 20.34 18.72
C LEU A 180 14.25 20.72 18.49
N LEU A 181 13.34 19.94 19.10
CA LEU A 181 11.90 20.16 19.06
C LEU A 181 11.44 20.71 20.41
N PHE A 182 10.92 21.94 20.47
CA PHE A 182 10.41 22.52 21.70
C PHE A 182 8.96 22.08 21.96
N ASP A 183 8.74 21.47 23.12
CA ASP A 183 7.41 21.28 23.69
C ASP A 183 7.06 22.46 24.59
N CYS A 184 6.17 23.32 24.06
CA CYS A 184 5.66 24.50 24.75
C CYS A 184 4.58 24.17 25.78
N LEU A 185 4.41 22.91 26.19
CA LEU A 185 3.49 22.37 27.19
C LEU A 185 2.02 22.67 26.92
N THR A 186 1.26 21.62 26.61
CA THR A 186 -0.20 21.69 26.50
C THR A 186 -0.85 21.39 27.84
N PHE A 187 -1.61 22.34 28.39
CA PHE A 187 -2.48 22.14 29.56
C PHE A 187 -3.94 22.05 29.13
N THR A 188 -4.76 21.36 29.93
CA THR A 188 -6.18 21.20 29.63
C THR A 188 -6.97 22.49 29.81
N VAL A 189 -7.87 22.76 28.86
CA VAL A 189 -8.93 23.79 28.99
C VAL A 189 -10.26 23.20 29.49
N GLY A 190 -10.30 21.87 29.70
CA GLY A 190 -11.48 21.13 30.13
C GLY A 190 -11.65 20.96 31.65
N SER A 191 -10.71 21.46 32.47
CA SER A 191 -10.69 21.24 33.93
C SER A 191 -11.62 22.17 34.73
N GLY A 192 -12.00 23.31 34.16
CA GLY A 192 -12.75 24.36 34.87
C GLY A 192 -11.91 25.21 35.84
N ASP A 193 -10.58 25.03 35.87
CA ASP A 193 -9.69 25.93 36.63
C ASP A 193 -9.53 27.27 35.89
N PRO A 194 -9.95 28.41 36.49
CA PRO A 194 -9.84 29.73 35.85
C PRO A 194 -8.42 30.09 35.41
N LYS A 195 -7.38 29.55 36.07
CA LYS A 195 -5.98 29.78 35.70
C LYS A 195 -5.59 29.14 34.36
N LEU A 196 -6.36 28.16 33.90
CA LEU A 196 -6.10 27.40 32.68
C LEU A 196 -7.01 27.83 31.51
N ASN A 197 -7.91 28.80 31.70
CA ASN A 197 -8.79 29.27 30.64
C ASN A 197 -8.03 29.77 29.41
N ASP A 198 -6.91 30.45 29.62
CA ASP A 198 -6.06 30.97 28.53
C ASP A 198 -4.92 30.00 28.16
N ALA A 199 -4.90 28.77 28.69
CA ALA A 199 -3.77 27.85 28.51
C ALA A 199 -3.45 27.55 27.04
N ALA A 200 -4.48 27.40 26.20
CA ALA A 200 -4.28 27.19 24.77
C ALA A 200 -3.66 28.43 24.11
N ILE A 201 -4.15 29.64 24.43
CA ILE A 201 -3.59 30.91 23.95
C ILE A 201 -2.10 31.03 24.31
N GLN A 202 -1.76 30.76 25.57
CA GLN A 202 -0.37 30.83 26.05
C GLN A 202 0.55 29.84 25.32
N THR A 203 0.02 28.67 24.95
CA THR A 203 0.78 27.65 24.21
C THR A 203 0.95 28.04 22.74
N LEU A 204 -0.12 28.47 22.07
CA LEU A 204 -0.09 28.91 20.67
C LEU A 204 0.83 30.10 20.47
N GLU A 205 0.79 31.09 21.38
CA GLU A 205 1.66 32.25 21.30
C GLU A 205 3.13 31.89 21.61
N ALA A 206 3.38 30.98 22.55
CA ALA A 206 4.71 30.47 22.79
C ALA A 206 5.30 29.78 21.55
N ILE A 207 4.51 28.98 20.82
CA ILE A 207 4.95 28.35 19.56
C ILE A 207 5.36 29.42 18.53
N ARG A 208 4.52 30.44 18.29
CA ARG A 208 4.84 31.55 17.35
C ARG A 208 6.15 32.24 17.72
N ARG A 209 6.36 32.48 19.02
CA ARG A 209 7.55 33.16 19.52
C ARG A 209 8.79 32.28 19.49
N VAL A 210 8.68 31.00 19.83
CA VAL A 210 9.79 30.05 19.69
C VAL A 210 10.22 29.95 18.22
N LYS A 211 9.28 29.82 17.29
CA LYS A 211 9.59 29.73 15.84
C LYS A 211 10.21 31.01 15.29
N SER A 212 9.82 32.18 15.78
CA SER A 212 10.36 33.45 15.29
C SER A 212 11.68 33.86 15.97
N GLU A 213 11.88 33.51 17.24
CA GLU A 213 13.03 33.96 18.03
C GLU A 213 14.16 32.92 18.14
N LEU A 214 13.88 31.62 17.95
CA LEU A 214 14.86 30.53 18.05
C LEU A 214 15.03 29.86 16.67
N PRO A 215 15.90 30.42 15.80
CA PRO A 215 15.96 30.04 14.40
C PRO A 215 16.44 28.60 14.23
N GLY A 216 15.79 27.89 13.30
CA GLY A 216 16.12 26.53 12.95
C GLY A 216 15.52 25.46 13.86
N CYS A 217 14.97 25.82 15.04
CA CYS A 217 14.26 24.86 15.88
C CYS A 217 12.86 24.54 15.38
N LEU A 218 12.39 23.37 15.82
CA LEU A 218 11.05 22.87 15.56
C LEU A 218 10.19 22.95 16.83
N ALA A 219 8.87 22.86 16.67
CA ALA A 219 7.90 22.81 17.76
C ALA A 219 7.14 21.49 17.73
N VAL A 220 6.93 20.89 18.90
CA VAL A 220 6.13 19.67 19.10
C VAL A 220 5.15 19.87 20.26
N LEU A 221 4.02 19.15 20.28
CA LEU A 221 3.12 19.13 21.42
C LEU A 221 2.56 17.75 21.70
N GLY A 222 2.50 17.39 22.98
CA GLY A 222 1.52 16.44 23.53
C GLY A 222 0.09 16.98 23.40
N LEU A 223 -0.48 16.91 22.20
CA LEU A 223 -1.67 17.67 21.85
C LEU A 223 -2.93 17.19 22.57
N SER A 224 -3.08 15.88 22.77
CA SER A 224 -4.26 15.28 23.41
C SER A 224 -4.48 15.76 24.86
N ASN A 225 -3.50 16.44 25.45
CA ASN A 225 -3.58 17.01 26.79
C ASN A 225 -4.60 18.16 26.88
N ILE A 226 -4.87 18.85 25.76
CA ILE A 226 -5.76 20.03 25.72
C ILE A 226 -7.19 19.70 26.19
N SER A 227 -7.63 18.46 25.96
CA SER A 227 -9.01 18.02 26.16
C SER A 227 -9.20 17.08 27.34
N PHE A 228 -8.19 16.91 28.21
CA PHE A 228 -8.34 16.08 29.41
C PHE A 228 -9.50 16.57 30.28
N GLY A 229 -10.34 15.65 30.73
CA GLY A 229 -11.55 15.95 31.51
C GLY A 229 -12.83 16.02 30.68
N LEU A 230 -12.75 16.04 29.35
CA LEU A 230 -13.92 16.08 28.46
C LEU A 230 -14.33 14.68 27.97
N LYS A 231 -15.60 14.53 27.56
CA LYS A 231 -16.14 13.28 26.98
C LYS A 231 -15.48 12.94 25.63
N PRO A 232 -15.38 11.65 25.23
CA PRO A 232 -14.65 11.22 24.03
C PRO A 232 -15.01 11.96 22.74
N ALA A 233 -16.31 12.14 22.45
CA ALA A 233 -16.75 12.86 21.25
C ALA A 233 -16.30 14.33 21.26
N ALA A 234 -16.35 14.99 22.42
CA ALA A 234 -15.92 16.36 22.59
C ALA A 234 -14.39 16.50 22.46
N ARG A 235 -13.63 15.52 22.99
CA ARG A 235 -12.17 15.46 22.85
C ARG A 235 -11.74 15.35 21.38
N GLN A 236 -12.43 14.52 20.61
CA GLN A 236 -12.12 14.30 19.20
C GLN A 236 -12.18 15.61 18.39
N VAL A 237 -13.27 16.36 18.58
CA VAL A 237 -13.47 17.65 17.92
C VAL A 237 -12.47 18.69 18.42
N LEU A 238 -12.33 18.85 19.74
CA LEU A 238 -11.45 19.87 20.32
C LEU A 238 -9.98 19.65 19.94
N ASN A 239 -9.50 18.41 19.98
CA ASN A 239 -8.14 18.06 19.57
C ASN A 239 -7.90 18.40 18.10
N SER A 240 -8.86 18.11 17.22
CA SER A 240 -8.75 18.37 15.78
C SER A 240 -8.71 19.87 15.46
N VAL A 241 -9.55 20.67 16.14
CA VAL A 241 -9.52 22.13 15.98
C VAL A 241 -8.25 22.73 16.57
N PHE A 242 -7.81 22.28 17.75
CA PHE A 242 -6.58 22.76 18.36
C PHE A 242 -5.33 22.42 17.52
N LEU A 243 -5.29 21.25 16.89
CA LEU A 243 -4.22 20.88 15.96
C LEU A 243 -4.11 21.86 14.79
N HIS A 244 -5.24 22.24 14.21
CA HIS A 244 -5.27 23.24 13.14
C HIS A 244 -4.71 24.59 13.61
N GLU A 245 -5.16 25.07 14.77
CA GLU A 245 -4.67 26.34 15.33
C GLU A 245 -3.17 26.29 15.68
N ALA A 246 -2.69 25.16 16.19
CA ALA A 246 -1.27 24.97 16.52
C ALA A 246 -0.39 24.91 15.25
N VAL A 247 -0.82 24.22 14.20
CA VAL A 247 -0.13 24.21 12.91
C VAL A 247 -0.09 25.62 12.32
N ALA A 248 -1.20 26.37 12.37
CA ALA A 248 -1.24 27.76 11.95
C ALA A 248 -0.31 28.68 12.78
N ALA A 249 -0.07 28.33 14.05
CA ALA A 249 0.92 29.00 14.91
C ALA A 249 2.37 28.60 14.61
N GLY A 250 2.62 27.56 13.82
CA GLY A 250 3.94 27.07 13.44
C GLY A 250 4.38 25.75 14.07
N LEU A 251 3.42 24.92 14.53
CA LEU A 251 3.70 23.57 15.03
C LEU A 251 4.24 22.67 13.91
N ASP A 252 5.36 22.00 14.16
CA ASP A 252 5.99 21.10 13.18
C ASP A 252 5.63 19.62 13.42
N ALA A 253 5.42 19.22 14.68
CA ALA A 253 5.09 17.84 15.05
C ALA A 253 4.00 17.77 16.13
N ALA A 254 3.19 16.70 16.14
CA ALA A 254 2.13 16.52 17.13
C ALA A 254 2.08 15.07 17.63
N ILE A 255 2.11 14.89 18.95
CA ILE A 255 1.89 13.61 19.63
C ILE A 255 0.38 13.45 19.83
N VAL A 256 -0.24 12.56 19.04
CA VAL A 256 -1.70 12.38 18.94
C VAL A 256 -2.10 10.94 18.61
N ASP A 257 -3.35 10.58 18.89
CA ASP A 257 -4.01 9.42 18.27
C ASP A 257 -4.47 9.80 16.85
N ALA A 258 -3.62 9.50 15.86
CA ALA A 258 -3.84 9.84 14.45
C ALA A 258 -5.23 9.44 13.93
N ALA A 259 -5.75 8.30 14.41
CA ALA A 259 -7.04 7.76 14.00
C ALA A 259 -8.25 8.59 14.44
N LYS A 260 -8.06 9.46 15.44
CA LYS A 260 -9.11 10.30 16.00
C LYS A 260 -9.09 11.73 15.46
N ILE A 261 -8.06 12.12 14.70
CA ILE A 261 -8.03 13.44 14.08
C ILE A 261 -9.02 13.48 12.92
N VAL A 262 -9.94 14.45 12.95
CA VAL A 262 -10.96 14.65 11.93
C VAL A 262 -10.58 15.85 11.07
N PRO A 263 -10.69 15.78 9.73
CA PRO A 263 -10.47 16.93 8.87
C PRO A 263 -11.36 18.11 9.28
N LEU A 264 -10.80 19.32 9.37
CA LEU A 264 -11.53 20.51 9.83
C LEU A 264 -12.79 20.79 8.99
N ALA A 265 -12.77 20.47 7.70
CA ALA A 265 -13.90 20.64 6.79
C ALA A 265 -15.07 19.68 7.07
N SER A 266 -14.82 18.59 7.80
CA SER A 266 -15.84 17.61 8.20
C SER A 266 -16.45 17.91 9.57
N ILE A 267 -15.89 18.87 10.31
CA ILE A 267 -16.41 19.32 11.60
C ILE A 267 -17.53 20.33 11.36
N ALA A 268 -18.65 20.19 12.06
CA ALA A 268 -19.78 21.10 11.93
C ALA A 268 -19.38 22.53 12.30
N ALA A 269 -19.96 23.53 11.61
CA ALA A 269 -19.52 24.92 11.74
C ALA A 269 -19.72 25.48 13.15
N ASP A 270 -20.80 25.09 13.82
CA ASP A 270 -21.11 25.43 15.21
C ASP A 270 -20.15 24.76 16.20
N GLU A 271 -19.82 23.48 16.01
CA GLU A 271 -18.84 22.75 16.82
C GLU A 271 -17.43 23.35 16.71
N ARG A 272 -17.05 23.74 15.49
CA ARG A 272 -15.78 24.42 15.24
C ARG A 272 -15.73 25.75 15.97
N GLU A 273 -16.80 26.53 15.90
CA GLU A 273 -16.88 27.84 16.55
C GLU A 273 -16.85 27.73 18.08
N LEU A 274 -17.61 26.79 18.66
CA LEU A 274 -17.57 26.52 20.10
C LEU A 274 -16.19 26.04 20.57
N SER A 275 -15.49 25.24 19.75
CA SER A 275 -14.11 24.84 20.04
C SER A 275 -13.17 26.04 20.04
N LEU A 276 -13.30 26.95 19.07
CA LEU A 276 -12.51 28.18 19.01
C LEU A 276 -12.81 29.12 20.17
N ASP A 277 -14.08 29.26 20.57
CA ASP A 277 -14.45 30.05 21.74
C ASP A 277 -13.82 29.49 23.02
N LEU A 278 -13.79 28.16 23.17
CA LEU A 278 -13.13 27.51 24.30
C LEU A 278 -11.60 27.70 24.26
N LEU A 279 -10.95 27.45 23.13
CA LEU A 279 -9.49 27.58 22.99
C LEU A 279 -9.01 29.03 23.16
N TYR A 280 -9.76 30.00 22.67
CA TYR A 280 -9.41 31.42 22.77
C TYR A 280 -10.13 32.14 23.91
N ASN A 281 -10.79 31.40 24.82
CA ASN A 281 -11.52 31.93 25.96
C ASN A 281 -12.46 33.12 25.60
N ARG A 282 -13.18 32.99 24.47
CA ARG A 282 -14.07 34.05 23.94
C ARG A 282 -15.44 33.95 24.62
N GLN A 283 -15.72 34.87 25.53
CA GLN A 283 -16.98 34.91 26.27
C GLN A 283 -18.18 35.21 25.35
N ARG A 284 -19.25 34.43 25.49
CA ARG A 284 -20.55 34.65 24.80
C ARG A 284 -21.66 34.75 25.83
N GLY A 285 -21.90 35.95 26.33
CA GLY A 285 -22.91 36.21 27.36
C GLY A 285 -22.43 35.79 28.75
N GLU A 286 -23.35 35.29 29.58
CA GLU A 286 -23.10 34.98 30.99
C GLU A 286 -22.56 33.57 31.24
N GLU A 287 -22.81 32.60 30.33
CA GLU A 287 -22.28 31.23 30.42
C GLU A 287 -20.85 31.16 29.88
N SER A 288 -19.93 30.53 30.63
CA SER A 288 -18.53 30.38 30.19
C SER A 288 -18.38 29.50 28.95
N PRO A 289 -17.34 29.70 28.11
CA PRO A 289 -17.11 28.90 26.89
C PRO A 289 -17.04 27.38 27.15
N LEU A 290 -16.44 26.97 28.27
CA LEU A 290 -16.37 25.55 28.66
C LEU A 290 -17.76 24.97 28.92
N MET A 291 -18.63 25.71 29.60
CA MET A 291 -19.98 25.24 29.89
C MET A 291 -20.84 25.15 28.64
N LEU A 292 -20.73 26.12 27.72
CA LEU A 292 -21.37 26.09 26.41
C LEU A 292 -20.91 24.86 25.60
N PHE A 293 -19.60 24.59 25.61
CA PHE A 293 -19.02 23.42 24.94
C PHE A 293 -19.53 22.10 25.52
N ILE A 294 -19.49 21.93 26.85
CA ILE A 294 -19.98 20.71 27.53
C ILE A 294 -21.47 20.49 27.26
N LYS A 295 -22.28 21.55 27.32
CA LYS A 295 -23.73 21.50 27.09
C LYS A 295 -24.06 21.04 25.68
N HIS A 296 -23.30 21.49 24.67
CA HIS A 296 -23.47 21.04 23.29
C HIS A 296 -23.23 19.53 23.13
N PHE A 297 -22.18 19.00 23.77
CA PHE A 297 -21.81 17.58 23.65
C PHE A 297 -22.52 16.65 24.66
N ALA A 298 -23.43 17.17 25.49
CA ALA A 298 -24.09 16.39 26.54
C ALA A 298 -25.01 15.26 26.01
N GLY A 299 -25.60 15.42 24.82
CA GLY A 299 -26.63 14.51 24.27
C GLY A 299 -26.14 13.40 23.33
N ARG A 300 -24.84 13.31 23.03
CA ARG A 300 -24.30 12.40 21.99
C ARG A 300 -24.04 10.94 22.43
N GLU A 301 -24.52 10.53 23.61
CA GLU A 301 -24.23 9.20 24.18
C GLU A 301 -25.06 8.02 23.62
N GLN A 302 -26.06 8.24 22.76
CA GLN A 302 -26.96 7.15 22.32
C GLN A 302 -26.58 6.43 21.00
N GLN A 303 -25.43 6.70 20.39
CA GLN A 303 -25.05 6.07 19.09
C GLN A 303 -23.70 5.37 19.07
N ALA A 304 -23.01 5.23 20.21
CA ALA A 304 -21.73 4.55 20.28
C ALA A 304 -21.78 3.43 21.32
N GLU A 305 -22.47 2.33 20.98
CA GLU A 305 -22.34 0.94 21.50
C GLU A 305 -23.71 0.22 21.47
N ALA A 306 -24.12 -0.27 20.30
CA ALA A 306 -25.01 -1.43 20.17
C ALA A 306 -24.94 -1.96 18.72
N ALA A 307 -24.68 -3.25 18.56
CA ALA A 307 -24.99 -3.95 17.31
C ALA A 307 -26.51 -3.85 17.05
N PRO A 308 -26.98 -3.66 15.80
CA PRO A 308 -28.42 -3.63 15.57
C PRO A 308 -28.97 -5.07 15.61
N GLU A 309 -29.81 -5.37 16.59
CA GLU A 309 -30.80 -6.45 16.49
C GLU A 309 -31.86 -6.09 15.43
N GLU A 310 -32.33 -7.13 14.73
CA GLU A 310 -33.19 -7.08 13.55
C GLU A 310 -34.54 -6.37 13.81
N GLN A 311 -34.73 -5.21 13.16
CA GLN A 311 -36.05 -4.70 12.83
C GLN A 311 -36.44 -5.18 11.42
N ASP A 312 -37.68 -5.69 11.32
CA ASP A 312 -38.32 -6.21 10.11
C ASP A 312 -38.25 -5.20 8.95
N SER A 313 -37.32 -5.45 8.03
CA SER A 313 -37.07 -4.62 6.87
C SER A 313 -37.89 -5.15 5.68
N GLY A 314 -38.65 -4.29 4.99
CA GLY A 314 -39.42 -4.67 3.79
C GLY A 314 -38.57 -5.29 2.66
N PRO A 315 -39.17 -5.96 1.66
CA PRO A 315 -38.43 -6.71 0.64
C PRO A 315 -37.48 -5.85 -0.21
N GLU A 316 -37.76 -4.56 -0.35
CA GLU A 316 -36.87 -3.59 -1.03
C GLU A 316 -35.55 -3.42 -0.25
N GLU A 317 -35.63 -3.28 1.07
CA GLU A 317 -34.48 -3.16 1.98
C GLU A 317 -33.76 -4.50 2.16
N GLN A 318 -34.50 -5.62 2.12
CA GLN A 318 -33.90 -6.96 2.10
C GLN A 318 -33.06 -7.18 0.84
N LEU A 319 -33.54 -6.74 -0.34
CA LEU A 319 -32.78 -6.87 -1.58
C LEU A 319 -31.53 -6.01 -1.54
N PHE A 320 -31.64 -4.78 -1.04
CA PHE A 320 -30.49 -3.90 -0.82
C PHE A 320 -29.46 -4.55 0.11
N ARG A 321 -29.89 -5.10 1.25
CA ARG A 321 -29.02 -5.78 2.21
C ARG A 321 -28.33 -7.02 1.62
N LYS A 322 -29.06 -7.85 0.87
CA LYS A 322 -28.51 -9.04 0.20
C LYS A 322 -27.41 -8.66 -0.80
N VAL A 323 -27.62 -7.62 -1.60
CA VAL A 323 -26.58 -7.09 -2.49
C VAL A 323 -25.37 -6.58 -1.69
N MET A 324 -25.60 -5.82 -0.61
CA MET A 324 -24.52 -5.29 0.24
C MET A 324 -23.69 -6.39 0.93
N GLN A 325 -24.32 -7.52 1.28
CA GLN A 325 -23.69 -8.65 1.96
C GLN A 325 -23.15 -9.72 1.00
N GLY A 326 -23.49 -9.65 -0.30
CA GLY A 326 -23.13 -10.71 -1.26
C GLY A 326 -23.91 -12.01 -1.05
N ASP A 327 -25.09 -11.95 -0.44
CA ASP A 327 -25.92 -13.10 -0.12
C ASP A 327 -26.89 -13.46 -1.27
N LYS A 328 -26.75 -14.69 -1.80
CA LYS A 328 -27.55 -15.24 -2.90
C LYS A 328 -28.74 -16.07 -2.44
N GLU A 329 -28.80 -16.48 -1.17
CA GLU A 329 -29.82 -17.42 -0.70
C GLU A 329 -31.20 -16.75 -0.73
N GLY A 330 -32.22 -17.45 -1.26
CA GLY A 330 -33.60 -16.93 -1.32
C GLY A 330 -33.79 -15.69 -2.22
N LEU A 331 -32.81 -15.36 -3.08
CA LEU A 331 -32.90 -14.22 -4.01
C LEU A 331 -34.09 -14.36 -4.97
N ASP A 332 -34.34 -15.58 -5.46
CA ASP A 332 -35.40 -15.90 -6.41
C ASP A 332 -36.79 -15.56 -5.84
N ASP A 333 -37.05 -15.97 -4.60
CA ASP A 333 -38.31 -15.74 -3.89
C ASP A 333 -38.51 -14.24 -3.61
N LEU A 334 -37.45 -13.55 -3.20
CA LEU A 334 -37.48 -12.12 -2.93
C LEU A 334 -37.78 -11.31 -4.19
N LEU A 335 -37.16 -11.66 -5.32
CA LEU A 335 -37.43 -11.01 -6.61
C LEU A 335 -38.83 -11.32 -7.12
N ALA A 336 -39.37 -12.51 -6.87
CA ALA A 336 -40.76 -12.83 -7.18
C ALA A 336 -41.74 -11.92 -6.41
N ILE A 337 -41.49 -11.66 -5.12
CA ILE A 337 -42.27 -10.72 -4.31
C ILE A 337 -42.18 -9.29 -4.86
N LEU A 338 -40.97 -8.81 -5.16
CA LEU A 338 -40.74 -7.45 -5.66
C LEU A 338 -41.36 -7.22 -7.03
N ARG A 339 -41.37 -8.23 -7.90
CA ARG A 339 -42.05 -8.18 -9.20
C ARG A 339 -43.57 -8.01 -9.09
N GLY A 340 -44.17 -8.45 -7.99
CA GLY A 340 -45.57 -8.18 -7.69
C GLY A 340 -45.85 -6.73 -7.30
N ARG A 341 -44.80 -5.95 -6.98
CA ARG A 341 -44.89 -4.56 -6.49
C ARG A 341 -44.42 -3.53 -7.52
N MET A 342 -43.43 -3.86 -8.34
CA MET A 342 -42.88 -2.95 -9.33
C MET A 342 -42.36 -3.68 -10.58
N PRO A 343 -42.30 -3.01 -11.75
CA PRO A 343 -41.78 -3.61 -12.98
C PRO A 343 -40.32 -4.06 -12.83
N PRO A 344 -39.89 -5.15 -13.51
CA PRO A 344 -38.52 -5.68 -13.43
C PRO A 344 -37.44 -4.63 -13.70
N LEU A 345 -37.65 -3.75 -14.68
CA LEU A 345 -36.72 -2.66 -15.00
C LEU A 345 -36.59 -1.64 -13.85
N ALA A 346 -37.67 -1.42 -13.09
CA ALA A 346 -37.67 -0.53 -11.94
C ALA A 346 -36.91 -1.17 -10.75
N ILE A 347 -37.00 -2.49 -10.55
CA ILE A 347 -36.19 -3.20 -9.54
C ILE A 347 -34.70 -2.99 -9.82
N ILE A 348 -34.29 -3.12 -11.08
CA ILE A 348 -32.89 -2.91 -11.49
C ILE A 348 -32.47 -1.45 -11.24
N ASN A 349 -33.19 -0.49 -11.79
CA ASN A 349 -32.76 0.91 -11.78
C ASN A 349 -32.91 1.60 -10.41
N GLN A 350 -33.90 1.20 -9.61
CA GLN A 350 -34.23 1.88 -8.35
C GLN A 350 -33.70 1.16 -7.10
N LEU A 351 -33.42 -0.15 -7.17
CA LEU A 351 -32.94 -0.91 -6.02
C LEU A 351 -31.52 -1.43 -6.25
N LEU A 352 -31.33 -2.20 -7.32
CA LEU A 352 -30.07 -2.90 -7.56
C LEU A 352 -28.92 -1.96 -7.96
N VAL A 353 -29.15 -1.03 -8.89
CA VAL A 353 -28.13 -0.05 -9.32
C VAL A 353 -27.71 0.86 -8.15
N PRO A 354 -28.63 1.43 -7.35
CA PRO A 354 -28.25 2.19 -6.16
C PRO A 354 -27.47 1.36 -5.12
N ALA A 355 -27.83 0.10 -4.90
CA ALA A 355 -27.07 -0.79 -4.02
C ALA A 355 -25.63 -0.98 -4.53
N MET A 356 -25.43 -1.24 -5.81
CA MET A 356 -24.10 -1.39 -6.41
C MET A 356 -23.28 -0.09 -6.39
N ARG A 357 -23.93 1.08 -6.59
CA ARG A 357 -23.26 2.38 -6.40
C ARG A 357 -22.75 2.52 -4.98
N ARG A 358 -23.56 2.13 -3.98
CA ARG A 358 -23.16 2.18 -2.57
C ARG A 358 -21.99 1.24 -2.27
N VAL A 359 -21.99 0.02 -2.80
CA VAL A 359 -20.85 -0.91 -2.71
C VAL A 359 -19.59 -0.28 -3.29
N GLY A 360 -19.70 0.36 -4.46
CA GLY A 360 -18.59 1.08 -5.10
C GLY A 360 -18.05 2.25 -4.27
N GLU A 361 -18.93 3.05 -3.66
CA GLU A 361 -18.54 4.15 -2.76
C GLU A 361 -17.79 3.64 -1.52
N LEU A 362 -18.30 2.58 -0.88
CA LEU A 362 -17.67 1.99 0.30
C LEU A 362 -16.31 1.42 -0.04
N PHE A 363 -16.17 0.80 -1.21
CA PHE A 363 -14.87 0.27 -1.65
C PHE A 363 -13.88 1.40 -1.91
N GLY A 364 -14.33 2.46 -2.60
CA GLY A 364 -13.51 3.66 -2.85
C GLY A 364 -13.03 4.36 -1.57
N LYS A 365 -13.80 4.25 -0.48
CA LYS A 365 -13.42 4.73 0.85
C LYS A 365 -12.55 3.76 1.65
N GLY A 366 -12.29 2.55 1.13
CA GLY A 366 -11.60 1.48 1.85
C GLY A 366 -12.43 0.89 3.00
N GLU A 367 -13.75 0.92 2.93
CA GLU A 367 -14.67 0.38 3.94
C GLU A 367 -15.10 -1.07 3.63
N ILE A 368 -15.03 -1.51 2.37
CA ILE A 368 -15.30 -2.88 1.94
C ILE A 368 -14.12 -3.41 1.11
N LEU A 369 -13.87 -4.72 1.16
CA LEU A 369 -12.76 -5.38 0.47
C LEU A 369 -13.19 -5.87 -0.92
N LEU A 370 -12.21 -6.06 -1.81
CA LEU A 370 -12.44 -6.49 -3.19
C LEU A 370 -13.25 -7.80 -3.29
N PRO A 371 -12.99 -8.85 -2.48
CA PRO A 371 -13.77 -10.08 -2.50
C PRO A 371 -15.27 -9.87 -2.30
N PHE A 372 -15.65 -8.99 -1.37
CA PHE A 372 -17.05 -8.72 -1.06
C PHE A 372 -17.72 -7.94 -2.18
N VAL A 373 -16.99 -7.03 -2.86
CA VAL A 373 -17.52 -6.34 -4.05
C VAL A 373 -17.84 -7.34 -5.16
N LEU A 374 -17.00 -8.36 -5.36
CA LEU A 374 -17.24 -9.40 -6.34
C LEU A 374 -18.46 -10.26 -5.97
N GLN A 375 -18.65 -10.59 -4.69
CA GLN A 375 -19.84 -11.31 -4.24
C GLN A 375 -21.13 -10.48 -4.45
N SER A 376 -21.11 -9.18 -4.13
CA SER A 376 -22.22 -8.26 -4.44
C SER A 376 -22.54 -8.22 -5.93
N ALA A 377 -21.50 -8.20 -6.77
CA ALA A 377 -21.61 -8.26 -8.22
C ALA A 377 -22.27 -9.55 -8.73
N GLU A 378 -21.97 -10.69 -8.12
CA GLU A 378 -22.62 -11.96 -8.46
C GLU A 378 -24.11 -11.96 -8.09
N VAL A 379 -24.47 -11.44 -6.91
CA VAL A 379 -25.88 -11.27 -6.50
C VAL A 379 -26.61 -10.36 -7.47
N MET A 380 -26.00 -9.23 -7.85
CA MET A 380 -26.52 -8.28 -8.84
C MET A 380 -26.79 -8.98 -10.18
N LYS A 381 -25.80 -9.71 -10.71
CA LYS A 381 -25.94 -10.39 -12.00
C LYS A 381 -27.01 -11.48 -11.96
N ASN A 382 -27.02 -12.30 -10.91
CA ASN A 382 -28.05 -13.32 -10.70
C ASN A 382 -29.45 -12.70 -10.66
N ALA A 383 -29.62 -11.58 -9.95
CA ALA A 383 -30.89 -10.87 -9.89
C ALA A 383 -31.34 -10.39 -11.28
N VAL A 384 -30.43 -9.80 -12.06
CA VAL A 384 -30.75 -9.37 -13.43
C VAL A 384 -31.14 -10.55 -14.32
N THR A 385 -30.40 -11.66 -14.26
CA THR A 385 -30.71 -12.89 -15.03
C THR A 385 -32.07 -13.47 -14.67
N LEU A 386 -32.47 -13.43 -13.39
CA LEU A 386 -33.79 -13.88 -12.94
C LEU A 386 -34.93 -12.93 -13.37
N LEU A 387 -34.62 -11.64 -13.55
CA LEU A 387 -35.57 -10.63 -14.01
C LEU A 387 -35.70 -10.57 -15.53
N GLU A 388 -34.66 -10.96 -16.28
CA GLU A 388 -34.56 -10.87 -17.75
C GLU A 388 -35.72 -11.52 -18.52
N PRO A 389 -36.21 -12.73 -18.17
CA PRO A 389 -37.36 -13.34 -18.85
C PRO A 389 -38.66 -12.52 -18.74
N PHE A 390 -38.71 -11.57 -17.81
CA PHE A 390 -39.89 -10.74 -17.51
C PHE A 390 -39.74 -9.30 -18.00
N MET A 391 -38.65 -8.97 -18.70
CA MET A 391 -38.43 -7.67 -19.31
C MET A 391 -38.96 -7.63 -20.75
N ASP A 392 -39.51 -6.48 -21.16
CA ASP A 392 -39.84 -6.23 -22.56
C ASP A 392 -38.56 -6.05 -23.39
N LYS A 393 -38.48 -6.72 -24.54
CA LYS A 393 -37.30 -6.78 -25.44
C LYS A 393 -36.82 -5.43 -26.01
N ASN A 394 -37.48 -4.32 -25.69
CA ASN A 394 -37.20 -2.98 -26.23
C ASN A 394 -36.65 -1.97 -25.18
N ALA A 395 -36.35 -2.39 -23.94
CA ALA A 395 -35.85 -1.50 -22.90
C ALA A 395 -34.31 -1.54 -22.80
N ALA A 396 -33.60 -0.87 -23.70
CA ALA A 396 -32.14 -0.70 -23.60
C ALA A 396 -31.78 0.31 -22.49
N SER A 397 -30.78 -0.05 -21.66
CA SER A 397 -30.28 0.71 -20.51
C SER A 397 -29.61 2.03 -20.94
N GLY A 398 -29.85 3.11 -20.21
CA GLY A 398 -29.51 4.49 -20.60
C GLY A 398 -28.12 5.00 -20.16
N GLY A 399 -27.08 4.17 -20.17
CA GLY A 399 -25.71 4.54 -19.80
C GLY A 399 -24.70 4.47 -20.98
N PRO A 400 -23.50 5.04 -20.84
CA PRO A 400 -22.46 5.01 -21.88
C PRO A 400 -22.03 3.58 -22.25
N VAL A 401 -21.70 3.38 -23.53
CA VAL A 401 -21.20 2.13 -24.09
C VAL A 401 -19.67 2.10 -24.00
N ILE A 402 -19.12 1.05 -23.41
CA ILE A 402 -17.68 0.93 -23.12
C ILE A 402 -17.10 -0.25 -23.89
N LEU A 403 -16.01 -0.04 -24.63
CA LEU A 403 -15.26 -1.10 -25.29
C LEU A 403 -13.99 -1.41 -24.49
N LEU A 404 -13.79 -2.66 -24.06
CA LEU A 404 -12.59 -3.08 -23.33
C LEU A 404 -11.75 -4.07 -24.15
N ALA A 405 -10.44 -3.84 -24.22
CA ALA A 405 -9.50 -4.72 -24.90
C ALA A 405 -8.15 -4.81 -24.17
N THR A 406 -7.55 -5.99 -24.14
CA THR A 406 -6.12 -6.11 -23.85
C THR A 406 -5.37 -5.95 -25.17
N VAL A 407 -4.39 -5.05 -25.18
CA VAL A 407 -3.71 -4.65 -26.41
C VAL A 407 -2.97 -5.80 -27.09
N GLN A 408 -2.68 -5.62 -28.37
CA GLN A 408 -1.89 -6.57 -29.14
C GLN A 408 -0.59 -6.93 -28.40
N GLY A 409 -0.29 -8.22 -28.38
CA GLY A 409 0.91 -8.73 -27.72
C GLY A 409 0.79 -9.01 -26.24
N ASP A 410 -0.38 -8.77 -25.63
CA ASP A 410 -0.60 -9.07 -24.23
C ASP A 410 -1.75 -10.08 -23.99
N VAL A 411 -1.51 -11.04 -23.11
CA VAL A 411 -2.47 -12.09 -22.69
C VAL A 411 -3.12 -11.77 -21.35
N HIS A 412 -2.48 -10.94 -20.53
CA HIS A 412 -2.94 -10.73 -19.17
C HIS A 412 -4.24 -9.94 -19.18
N ASP A 413 -5.26 -10.46 -18.52
CA ASP A 413 -6.61 -9.92 -18.62
C ASP A 413 -7.31 -9.76 -17.28
N ILE A 414 -6.66 -10.09 -16.15
CA ILE A 414 -7.23 -9.96 -14.81
C ILE A 414 -7.77 -8.55 -14.57
N GLY A 415 -6.95 -7.53 -14.82
CA GLY A 415 -7.33 -6.14 -14.61
C GLY A 415 -8.47 -5.70 -15.53
N LYS A 416 -8.46 -6.15 -16.79
CA LYS A 416 -9.52 -5.89 -17.77
C LYS A 416 -10.84 -6.55 -17.36
N ASN A 417 -10.79 -7.83 -17.01
CA ASN A 417 -11.95 -8.62 -16.60
C ASN A 417 -12.52 -8.06 -15.30
N LEU A 418 -11.68 -7.62 -14.37
CA LEU A 418 -12.14 -6.91 -13.17
C LEU A 418 -12.83 -5.58 -13.51
N ALA A 419 -12.27 -4.80 -14.43
CA ALA A 419 -12.91 -3.57 -14.92
C ALA A 419 -14.24 -3.84 -15.62
N ASP A 420 -14.31 -4.89 -16.45
CA ASP A 420 -15.54 -5.36 -17.09
C ASP A 420 -16.62 -5.68 -16.05
N ILE A 421 -16.29 -6.55 -15.07
CA ILE A 421 -17.19 -6.91 -13.98
C ILE A 421 -17.69 -5.65 -13.25
N ILE A 422 -16.80 -4.74 -12.85
CA ILE A 422 -17.18 -3.55 -12.07
C ILE A 422 -18.07 -2.62 -12.90
N LEU A 423 -17.73 -2.37 -14.17
CA LEU A 423 -18.50 -1.48 -15.04
C LEU A 423 -19.86 -2.08 -15.40
N SER A 424 -19.90 -3.34 -15.81
CA SER A 424 -21.14 -4.07 -16.13
C SER A 424 -22.11 -4.08 -14.94
N ASN A 425 -21.60 -4.29 -13.72
CA ASN A 425 -22.44 -4.29 -12.51
C ASN A 425 -22.91 -2.90 -12.06
N ASN A 426 -22.30 -1.83 -12.56
CA ASN A 426 -22.80 -0.45 -12.36
C ASN A 426 -23.83 -0.03 -13.43
N GLY A 427 -24.28 -0.96 -14.28
CA GLY A 427 -25.34 -0.73 -15.27
C GLY A 427 -24.85 -0.18 -16.60
N TYR A 428 -23.53 -0.22 -16.87
CA TYR A 428 -22.96 0.18 -18.16
C TYR A 428 -22.99 -0.97 -19.16
N THR A 429 -23.09 -0.63 -20.46
CA THR A 429 -22.98 -1.62 -21.54
C THR A 429 -21.51 -1.82 -21.88
N VAL A 430 -20.94 -2.97 -21.52
CA VAL A 430 -19.53 -3.28 -21.75
C VAL A 430 -19.35 -4.31 -22.86
N HIS A 431 -18.53 -3.99 -23.86
CA HIS A 431 -18.08 -4.90 -24.90
C HIS A 431 -16.62 -5.26 -24.66
N ASN A 432 -16.39 -6.38 -23.98
CA ASN A 432 -15.06 -6.94 -23.77
C ASN A 432 -14.68 -7.81 -24.98
N ILE A 433 -13.75 -7.32 -25.81
CA ILE A 433 -13.35 -8.00 -27.05
C ILE A 433 -12.14 -8.92 -26.87
N GLY A 434 -11.70 -9.15 -25.63
CA GLY A 434 -10.71 -10.16 -25.28
C GLY A 434 -9.27 -9.64 -25.24
N ILE A 435 -8.35 -10.54 -25.55
CA ILE A 435 -6.90 -10.35 -25.43
C ILE A 435 -6.18 -10.39 -26.76
N LYS A 436 -4.98 -9.81 -26.82
CA LYS A 436 -4.16 -9.71 -28.04
C LYS A 436 -4.85 -8.98 -29.19
N ILE A 437 -5.60 -7.91 -28.90
CA ILE A 437 -6.42 -7.27 -29.93
C ILE A 437 -5.62 -6.17 -30.66
N PRO A 438 -5.46 -6.25 -32.00
CA PRO A 438 -4.83 -5.19 -32.81
C PRO A 438 -5.62 -3.89 -32.81
N ALA A 439 -4.92 -2.76 -32.96
CA ALA A 439 -5.53 -1.43 -32.99
C ALA A 439 -6.62 -1.29 -34.08
N GLU A 440 -6.41 -1.88 -35.26
CA GLU A 440 -7.40 -1.90 -36.35
C GLU A 440 -8.73 -2.55 -35.92
N THR A 441 -8.65 -3.70 -35.25
CA THR A 441 -9.83 -4.40 -34.71
C THR A 441 -10.53 -3.58 -33.64
N ILE A 442 -9.77 -2.91 -32.76
CA ILE A 442 -10.34 -2.01 -31.74
C ILE A 442 -11.08 -0.85 -32.40
N ILE A 443 -10.49 -0.22 -33.43
CA ILE A 443 -11.14 0.86 -34.18
C ILE A 443 -12.44 0.39 -34.84
N GLN A 444 -12.40 -0.77 -35.50
CA GLN A 444 -13.57 -1.36 -36.13
C GLN A 444 -14.67 -1.62 -35.10
N LYS A 445 -14.33 -2.30 -34.00
CA LYS A 445 -15.31 -2.64 -32.95
C LYS A 445 -15.86 -1.40 -32.26
N ALA A 446 -15.05 -0.39 -31.99
CA ALA A 446 -15.50 0.87 -31.41
C ALA A 446 -16.56 1.56 -32.27
N ARG A 447 -16.41 1.51 -33.60
CA ARG A 447 -17.40 2.05 -34.54
C ARG A 447 -18.65 1.18 -34.62
N GLU A 448 -18.50 -0.14 -34.68
CA GLU A 448 -19.62 -1.11 -34.72
C GLU A 448 -20.50 -1.01 -33.48
N THR A 449 -19.90 -0.95 -32.29
CA THR A 449 -20.63 -0.87 -31.02
C THR A 449 -21.04 0.55 -30.67
N LYS A 450 -20.60 1.56 -31.44
CA LYS A 450 -20.75 2.99 -31.12
C LYS A 450 -20.28 3.30 -29.69
N ALA A 451 -19.07 2.84 -29.36
CA ALA A 451 -18.51 3.02 -28.03
C ALA A 451 -18.35 4.52 -27.69
N ASP A 452 -18.79 4.91 -26.50
CA ASP A 452 -18.59 6.24 -25.93
C ASP A 452 -17.21 6.35 -25.25
N ILE A 453 -16.67 5.23 -24.76
CA ILE A 453 -15.37 5.13 -24.07
C ILE A 453 -14.64 3.87 -24.54
N ILE A 454 -13.32 3.97 -24.73
CA ILE A 454 -12.44 2.82 -25.00
C ILE A 454 -11.52 2.60 -23.80
N GLY A 455 -11.45 1.38 -23.26
CA GLY A 455 -10.51 0.98 -22.23
C GLY A 455 -9.46 0.00 -22.75
N LEU A 456 -8.19 0.30 -22.52
CA LEU A 456 -7.06 -0.55 -22.91
C LEU A 456 -6.35 -1.10 -21.67
N SER A 457 -6.02 -2.39 -21.69
CA SER A 457 -5.29 -3.09 -20.62
C SER A 457 -3.97 -3.71 -21.10
N GLY A 458 -2.97 -3.74 -20.23
CA GLY A 458 -1.66 -4.37 -20.49
C GLY A 458 -0.80 -4.50 -19.24
N LEU A 459 -0.13 -5.63 -19.05
CA LEU A 459 0.72 -5.90 -17.88
C LEU A 459 2.19 -5.57 -18.14
N LEU A 460 2.67 -5.75 -19.38
CA LEU A 460 4.09 -5.70 -19.71
C LEU A 460 4.56 -4.31 -20.13
N VAL A 461 5.86 -4.05 -19.98
CA VAL A 461 6.49 -2.78 -20.42
C VAL A 461 6.30 -2.54 -21.92
N LYS A 462 6.39 -3.60 -22.75
CA LYS A 462 6.15 -3.51 -24.21
C LYS A 462 4.69 -3.12 -24.50
N SER A 463 3.74 -3.59 -23.70
CA SER A 463 2.31 -3.26 -23.85
C SER A 463 2.03 -1.77 -23.68
N ALA A 464 2.77 -1.08 -22.79
CA ALA A 464 2.66 0.37 -22.63
C ALA A 464 3.05 1.14 -23.90
N ILE A 465 4.07 0.67 -24.63
CA ILE A 465 4.48 1.24 -25.92
C ILE A 465 3.41 0.96 -26.98
N VAL A 466 2.91 -0.28 -27.06
CA VAL A 466 1.83 -0.65 -28.00
C VAL A 466 0.57 0.18 -27.77
N MET A 467 0.22 0.50 -26.52
CA MET A 467 -0.89 1.41 -26.21
C MET A 467 -0.66 2.81 -26.77
N GLN A 468 0.53 3.37 -26.61
CA GLN A 468 0.89 4.68 -27.15
C GLN A 468 0.78 4.69 -28.70
N GLU A 469 1.26 3.64 -29.35
CA GLU A 469 1.17 3.48 -30.81
C GLU A 469 -0.28 3.31 -31.29
N SER A 470 -1.08 2.53 -30.55
CA SER A 470 -2.51 2.33 -30.83
C SER A 470 -3.29 3.64 -30.75
N LEU A 471 -2.99 4.48 -29.76
CA LEU A 471 -3.58 5.81 -29.59
C LEU A 471 -3.33 6.72 -30.81
N ALA A 472 -2.10 6.73 -31.33
CA ALA A 472 -1.78 7.49 -32.55
C ALA A 472 -2.60 6.98 -33.75
N GLN A 473 -2.75 5.66 -33.89
CA GLN A 473 -3.58 5.05 -34.93
C GLN A 473 -5.08 5.41 -34.77
N PHE A 474 -5.59 5.42 -33.53
CA PHE A 474 -6.97 5.84 -33.24
C PHE A 474 -7.22 7.29 -33.67
N GLY A 475 -6.28 8.18 -33.35
CA GLY A 475 -6.34 9.59 -33.72
C GLY A 475 -6.35 9.80 -35.24
N ALA A 476 -5.48 9.07 -35.96
CA ALA A 476 -5.39 9.06 -37.43
C ALA A 476 -6.65 8.49 -38.09
N ALA A 477 -7.27 7.48 -37.48
CA ALA A 477 -8.55 6.91 -37.91
C ALA A 477 -9.76 7.79 -37.54
N GLY A 478 -9.55 8.95 -36.92
CA GLY A 478 -10.62 9.91 -36.62
C GLY A 478 -11.45 9.59 -35.38
N LEU A 479 -11.03 8.66 -34.51
CA LEU A 479 -11.67 8.46 -33.22
C LEU A 479 -11.45 9.68 -32.31
N ARG A 480 -12.49 10.03 -31.54
CA ARG A 480 -12.51 11.19 -30.63
C ARG A 480 -13.11 10.88 -29.25
N VAL A 481 -13.40 9.60 -29.00
CA VAL A 481 -13.94 9.11 -27.74
C VAL A 481 -12.82 9.07 -26.68
N PRO A 482 -13.08 9.34 -25.40
CA PRO A 482 -12.07 9.21 -24.34
C PRO A 482 -11.48 7.80 -24.27
N VAL A 483 -10.19 7.73 -23.89
CA VAL A 483 -9.48 6.46 -23.72
C VAL A 483 -9.00 6.30 -22.28
N LEU A 484 -9.37 5.20 -21.65
CA LEU A 484 -8.92 4.79 -20.32
C LEU A 484 -7.77 3.79 -20.47
N LEU A 485 -6.61 4.06 -19.87
CA LEU A 485 -5.44 3.18 -19.89
C LEU A 485 -5.21 2.59 -18.50
N GLY A 486 -5.19 1.26 -18.41
CA GLY A 486 -4.92 0.54 -17.15
C GLY A 486 -3.91 -0.59 -17.35
N GLY A 487 -3.20 -0.97 -16.28
CA GLY A 487 -2.13 -1.96 -16.40
C GLY A 487 -0.96 -1.78 -15.44
N ALA A 488 -0.34 -2.87 -14.98
CA ALA A 488 0.73 -2.80 -13.97
C ALA A 488 2.02 -2.13 -14.47
N ALA A 489 2.27 -2.13 -15.78
CA ALA A 489 3.42 -1.46 -16.38
C ALA A 489 3.22 0.05 -16.63
N LEU A 490 1.99 0.55 -16.49
CA LEU A 490 1.68 1.97 -16.71
C LEU A 490 1.94 2.78 -15.44
N THR A 491 2.33 4.04 -15.64
CA THR A 491 2.46 5.01 -14.56
C THR A 491 1.74 6.30 -14.96
N THR A 492 1.27 7.06 -13.97
CA THR A 492 0.65 8.38 -14.19
C THR A 492 1.52 9.29 -15.06
N ARG A 493 2.84 9.27 -14.83
CA ARG A 493 3.82 10.04 -15.59
C ARG A 493 3.87 9.62 -17.06
N PHE A 494 4.03 8.32 -17.34
CA PHE A 494 4.09 7.82 -18.71
C PHE A 494 2.82 8.15 -19.50
N VAL A 495 1.65 7.97 -18.88
CA VAL A 495 0.37 8.31 -19.55
C VAL A 495 0.30 9.81 -19.85
N ALA A 496 0.64 10.67 -18.89
CA ALA A 496 0.60 12.12 -19.07
C ALA A 496 1.60 12.63 -20.12
N GLU A 497 2.84 12.12 -20.12
CA GLU A 497 3.92 12.62 -20.99
C GLU A 497 3.91 11.99 -22.39
N ASN A 498 3.49 10.71 -22.53
CA ASN A 498 3.64 9.95 -23.77
C ASN A 498 2.31 9.62 -24.45
N CYS A 499 1.25 9.32 -23.69
CA CYS A 499 -0.01 8.85 -24.24
C CYS A 499 -1.00 10.01 -24.50
N VAL A 500 -1.12 10.95 -23.57
CA VAL A 500 -2.01 12.12 -23.72
C VAL A 500 -1.67 12.93 -24.99
N PRO A 501 -0.39 13.22 -25.32
CA PRO A 501 -0.07 13.96 -26.55
C PRO A 501 -0.32 13.16 -27.84
N ALA A 502 -0.41 11.83 -27.77
CA ALA A 502 -0.55 10.95 -28.93
C ALA A 502 -2.01 10.83 -29.44
N TYR A 503 -2.99 11.37 -28.70
CA TYR A 503 -4.41 11.23 -29.03
C TYR A 503 -5.19 12.52 -28.76
N PRO A 504 -6.11 12.93 -29.67
CA PRO A 504 -6.75 14.26 -29.60
C PRO A 504 -7.94 14.38 -28.65
N ALA A 505 -8.25 13.35 -27.85
CA ALA A 505 -9.32 13.36 -26.85
C ALA A 505 -8.79 12.91 -25.48
N PRO A 506 -9.54 13.07 -24.37
CA PRO A 506 -9.03 12.76 -23.03
C PRO A 506 -8.48 11.34 -22.93
N VAL A 507 -7.21 11.22 -22.53
CA VAL A 507 -6.56 9.96 -22.15
C VAL A 507 -6.35 9.97 -20.64
N VAL A 508 -6.87 8.94 -19.97
CA VAL A 508 -6.91 8.88 -18.51
C VAL A 508 -6.23 7.60 -18.02
N TYR A 509 -5.28 7.76 -17.11
CA TYR A 509 -4.66 6.65 -16.39
C TYR A 509 -5.59 6.15 -15.29
N CYS A 510 -5.91 4.86 -15.36
CA CYS A 510 -6.68 4.13 -14.36
C CYS A 510 -5.76 3.11 -13.69
N GLY A 511 -5.27 3.45 -12.50
CA GLY A 511 -4.37 2.56 -11.74
C GLY A 511 -5.03 1.25 -11.29
N ASP A 512 -6.36 1.21 -11.22
CA ASP A 512 -7.17 0.03 -10.95
C ASP A 512 -8.55 0.14 -11.62
N ALA A 513 -9.36 -0.91 -11.49
CA ALA A 513 -10.69 -0.98 -12.08
C ALA A 513 -11.69 0.06 -11.52
N PHE A 514 -11.48 0.55 -10.30
CA PHE A 514 -12.36 1.56 -9.69
C PHE A 514 -11.97 2.98 -10.11
N ALA A 515 -10.68 3.24 -10.36
CA ALA A 515 -10.25 4.42 -11.08
C ALA A 515 -10.89 4.45 -12.49
N GLY A 516 -11.08 3.28 -13.12
CA GLY A 516 -11.88 3.11 -14.33
C GLY A 516 -13.34 3.52 -14.13
N LEU A 517 -14.02 2.96 -13.11
CA LEU A 517 -15.40 3.31 -12.77
C LEU A 517 -15.57 4.81 -12.51
N LYS A 518 -14.69 5.41 -11.71
CA LYS A 518 -14.70 6.84 -11.42
C LYS A 518 -14.54 7.68 -12.69
N ALA A 519 -13.65 7.28 -13.60
CA ALA A 519 -13.46 7.98 -14.87
C ALA A 519 -14.73 7.95 -15.74
N VAL A 520 -15.48 6.83 -15.74
CA VAL A 520 -16.78 6.74 -16.44
C VAL A 520 -17.82 7.65 -15.77
N GLN A 521 -17.88 7.69 -14.44
CA GLN A 521 -18.77 8.61 -13.71
C GLN A 521 -18.42 10.09 -13.95
N ASP A 522 -17.13 10.42 -13.99
CA ASP A 522 -16.65 11.77 -14.33
C ASP A 522 -16.99 12.13 -15.79
N PHE A 523 -17.00 11.17 -16.71
CA PHE A 523 -17.46 11.36 -18.09
C PHE A 523 -18.95 11.70 -18.15
N GLU A 524 -19.80 10.93 -17.47
CA GLU A 524 -21.24 11.21 -17.38
C GLU A 524 -21.52 12.58 -16.76
N ALA A 525 -20.71 12.99 -15.77
CA ALA A 525 -20.82 14.29 -15.12
C ALA A 525 -20.23 15.46 -15.93
N GLY A 526 -19.62 15.20 -17.10
CA GLY A 526 -18.94 16.22 -17.92
C GLY A 526 -17.67 16.79 -17.28
N LYS A 527 -17.05 16.06 -16.35
CA LYS A 527 -15.87 16.46 -15.58
C LYS A 527 -14.60 15.68 -15.93
N LEU A 528 -14.67 14.72 -16.85
CA LEU A 528 -13.53 13.90 -17.23
C LEU A 528 -12.41 14.77 -17.82
N VAL A 529 -11.25 14.74 -17.16
CA VAL A 529 -10.04 15.46 -17.60
C VAL A 529 -8.93 14.47 -17.90
N ALA A 530 -8.11 14.80 -18.89
CA ALA A 530 -6.92 14.01 -19.21
C ALA A 530 -5.94 13.97 -18.03
N THR A 531 -5.21 12.87 -17.89
CA THR A 531 -4.20 12.74 -16.83
C THR A 531 -3.10 13.77 -17.00
N SER A 532 -2.76 14.47 -15.92
CA SER A 532 -1.67 15.43 -15.85
C SER A 532 -0.62 14.99 -14.83
N TRP A 533 0.62 15.46 -15.01
CA TRP A 533 1.73 15.19 -14.10
C TRP A 533 2.59 16.47 -13.97
N SER A 534 2.83 16.91 -12.73
CA SER A 534 3.52 18.16 -12.40
C SER A 534 4.84 17.96 -11.64
N GLY A 535 5.41 16.75 -11.68
CA GLY A 535 6.66 16.46 -10.97
C GLY A 535 7.88 17.17 -11.58
N VAL A 536 8.84 17.52 -10.72
CA VAL A 536 10.11 18.11 -11.15
C VAL A 536 10.93 17.05 -11.90
N ARG A 537 11.39 17.41 -13.10
CA ARG A 537 12.27 16.59 -13.91
C ARG A 537 13.59 16.40 -13.16
N SER A 538 13.88 15.17 -12.72
CA SER A 538 15.27 14.81 -12.43
C SER A 538 16.07 15.01 -13.73
N PRO A 539 17.31 15.55 -13.66
CA PRO A 539 18.12 15.76 -14.86
C PRO A 539 18.23 14.49 -15.70
N LYS A 540 18.36 14.66 -17.02
CA LYS A 540 18.89 13.59 -17.88
C LYS A 540 20.36 13.44 -17.50
N ASP A 541 20.67 12.48 -16.63
CA ASP A 541 22.04 12.15 -16.29
C ASP A 541 22.62 11.10 -17.25
N GLU A 542 23.90 11.31 -17.51
CA GLU A 542 24.74 10.62 -18.48
C GLU A 542 24.97 9.15 -18.11
N ARG A 543 25.48 8.36 -19.07
CA ARG A 543 25.90 6.96 -18.84
C ARG A 543 27.02 6.96 -17.79
N GLY A 544 26.70 6.68 -16.53
CA GLY A 544 27.68 6.41 -15.49
C GLY A 544 28.28 5.02 -15.63
N GLU A 545 29.53 4.85 -15.19
CA GLU A 545 30.21 3.55 -15.13
C GLU A 545 29.58 2.70 -14.01
N ALA A 546 29.46 1.39 -14.25
CA ALA A 546 28.90 0.45 -13.27
C ALA A 546 29.80 0.34 -12.04
N GLU A 547 29.20 0.21 -10.85
CA GLU A 547 29.96 -0.17 -9.66
C GLU A 547 30.64 -1.52 -9.90
N GLU A 548 31.95 -1.56 -9.70
CA GLU A 548 32.78 -2.74 -9.93
C GLU A 548 32.30 -3.93 -9.07
N LEU A 549 32.04 -5.06 -9.73
CA LEU A 549 31.72 -6.33 -9.08
C LEU A 549 33.00 -7.12 -8.84
N GLU A 550 33.05 -7.88 -7.74
CA GLU A 550 34.20 -8.74 -7.45
C GLU A 550 34.09 -10.09 -8.17
N HIS A 551 34.71 -10.24 -9.34
CA HIS A 551 34.73 -11.51 -10.10
C HIS A 551 35.74 -12.56 -9.59
N GLY A 552 36.28 -12.37 -8.39
CA GLY A 552 37.19 -13.31 -7.72
C GLY A 552 36.50 -14.57 -7.18
N ASN A 553 35.18 -14.62 -7.21
CA ASN A 553 34.38 -15.76 -6.76
C ASN A 553 34.64 -17.03 -7.62
N PRO A 554 34.64 -18.23 -7.03
CA PRO A 554 34.77 -19.46 -7.79
C PRO A 554 33.55 -19.67 -8.69
N VAL A 555 33.79 -20.12 -9.93
CA VAL A 555 32.73 -20.55 -10.85
C VAL A 555 32.21 -21.91 -10.39
N PRO A 556 30.90 -22.07 -10.11
CA PRO A 556 30.37 -23.35 -9.66
C PRO A 556 30.44 -24.40 -10.78
N LYS A 557 30.60 -25.67 -10.38
CA LYS A 557 30.61 -26.78 -11.33
C LYS A 557 29.18 -27.20 -11.65
N ALA A 558 28.78 -27.07 -12.91
CA ALA A 558 27.49 -27.56 -13.37
C ALA A 558 27.38 -29.10 -13.20
N PRO A 559 26.22 -29.61 -12.72
CA PRO A 559 26.00 -31.06 -12.56
C PRO A 559 25.90 -31.80 -13.90
N PHE A 560 25.47 -31.12 -14.95
CA PHE A 560 25.38 -31.59 -16.34
C PHE A 560 25.37 -30.39 -17.29
N TRP A 561 25.47 -30.62 -18.60
CA TRP A 561 25.35 -29.59 -19.63
C TRP A 561 24.14 -29.86 -20.54
N GLY A 562 23.50 -28.78 -21.02
CA GLY A 562 22.32 -28.84 -21.86
C GLY A 562 21.01 -28.87 -21.06
N ALA A 563 19.90 -29.17 -21.73
CA ALA A 563 18.56 -29.18 -21.13
C ALA A 563 18.15 -30.55 -20.57
N ARG A 564 17.40 -30.52 -19.46
CA ARG A 564 16.68 -31.64 -18.85
C ARG A 564 15.26 -31.23 -18.48
N TYR A 565 14.41 -32.23 -18.29
CA TYR A 565 12.98 -32.05 -18.00
C TYR A 565 12.59 -32.81 -16.75
N VAL A 566 11.78 -32.18 -15.90
CA VAL A 566 11.21 -32.78 -14.70
C VAL A 566 9.71 -32.63 -14.76
N ASN A 567 8.99 -33.74 -14.59
CA ASN A 567 7.55 -33.81 -14.77
C ASN A 567 6.77 -34.24 -13.52
N ASP A 568 7.48 -34.71 -12.49
CA ASP A 568 6.90 -35.37 -11.30
C ASP A 568 7.22 -34.56 -10.03
N ILE A 569 6.84 -33.29 -10.01
CA ILE A 569 6.98 -32.44 -8.82
C ILE A 569 5.73 -32.59 -7.98
N ASP A 570 5.91 -32.96 -6.72
CA ASP A 570 4.84 -33.08 -5.74
C ASP A 570 4.13 -31.73 -5.55
N PRO A 571 2.81 -31.63 -5.85
CA PRO A 571 2.03 -30.43 -5.62
C PRO A 571 2.08 -29.92 -4.17
N GLU A 572 2.20 -30.81 -3.17
CA GLU A 572 2.28 -30.39 -1.76
C GLU A 572 3.53 -29.56 -1.47
N ALA A 573 4.65 -29.84 -2.14
CA ALA A 573 5.88 -29.07 -2.01
C ALA A 573 5.70 -27.61 -2.46
N LEU A 574 4.75 -27.34 -3.37
CA LEU A 574 4.42 -25.98 -3.80
C LEU A 574 3.63 -25.23 -2.74
N PHE A 575 2.64 -25.88 -2.12
CA PHE A 575 1.86 -25.27 -1.04
C PHE A 575 2.71 -24.94 0.19
N ALA A 576 3.72 -25.75 0.49
CA ALA A 576 4.67 -25.48 1.57
C ALA A 576 5.52 -24.21 1.35
N ARG A 577 5.69 -23.80 0.09
CA ARG A 577 6.47 -22.62 -0.32
C ARG A 577 5.63 -21.44 -0.76
N LEU A 578 4.31 -21.61 -0.83
CA LEU A 578 3.40 -20.57 -1.24
C LEU A 578 3.41 -19.41 -0.24
N ASN A 579 3.55 -18.18 -0.74
CA ASN A 579 3.48 -16.99 0.08
C ASN A 579 2.03 -16.61 0.39
N ARG A 580 1.49 -17.13 1.51
CA ARG A 580 0.10 -16.88 1.92
C ARG A 580 -0.20 -15.39 2.11
N ALA A 581 0.77 -14.60 2.59
CA ALA A 581 0.58 -13.17 2.76
C ALA A 581 0.40 -12.44 1.42
N ALA A 582 1.18 -12.82 0.40
CA ALA A 582 1.05 -12.29 -0.96
C ALA A 582 -0.27 -12.73 -1.61
N LEU A 583 -0.67 -13.99 -1.42
CA LEU A 583 -1.96 -14.51 -1.88
C LEU A 583 -3.12 -13.74 -1.25
N PHE A 584 -3.21 -13.71 0.09
CA PHE A 584 -4.38 -13.17 0.79
C PHE A 584 -4.52 -11.66 0.61
N ARG A 585 -3.43 -10.89 0.78
CA ARG A 585 -3.49 -9.42 0.72
C ARG A 585 -3.32 -8.87 -0.69
N GLY A 586 -2.46 -9.50 -1.47
CA GLY A 586 -2.08 -9.05 -2.81
C GLY A 586 -3.11 -9.50 -3.84
N ARG A 587 -3.22 -10.81 -4.05
CA ARG A 587 -4.02 -11.41 -5.13
C ARG A 587 -5.51 -11.45 -4.81
N TRP A 588 -5.88 -11.87 -3.61
CA TRP A 588 -7.27 -11.98 -3.18
C TRP A 588 -7.82 -10.66 -2.64
N GLY A 589 -6.96 -9.74 -2.20
CA GLY A 589 -7.40 -8.43 -1.74
C GLY A 589 -8.07 -8.44 -0.35
N TYR A 590 -7.90 -9.51 0.43
CA TYR A 590 -8.23 -9.54 1.87
C TYR A 590 -7.20 -8.73 2.67
N ARG A 591 -7.24 -7.40 2.49
CA ARG A 591 -6.42 -6.44 3.21
C ARG A 591 -7.15 -5.99 4.47
N ARG A 592 -6.41 -5.46 5.44
CA ARG A 592 -6.99 -4.98 6.69
C ARG A 592 -7.97 -3.81 6.49
N ALA A 593 -7.73 -2.96 5.50
CA ALA A 593 -8.53 -1.76 5.24
C ALA A 593 -8.79 -0.96 6.54
N LYS A 594 -10.04 -0.59 6.84
CA LYS A 594 -10.42 0.07 8.11
C LYS A 594 -10.71 -0.87 9.28
N MET A 595 -10.64 -2.19 9.09
CA MET A 595 -10.90 -3.17 10.15
C MET A 595 -9.88 -3.03 11.28
N THR A 596 -10.33 -3.24 12.50
CA THR A 596 -9.44 -3.45 13.64
C THR A 596 -8.63 -4.74 13.45
N GLU A 597 -7.52 -4.86 14.18
CA GLU A 597 -6.70 -6.07 14.12
C GLU A 597 -7.46 -7.33 14.55
N ALA A 598 -8.42 -7.20 15.47
CA ALA A 598 -9.26 -8.32 15.90
C ALA A 598 -10.23 -8.74 14.79
N GLU A 599 -10.92 -7.79 14.16
CA GLU A 599 -11.83 -8.05 13.03
C GLU A 599 -11.11 -8.62 11.81
N TYR A 600 -9.89 -8.14 11.53
CA TYR A 600 -9.12 -8.67 10.41
C TYR A 600 -8.58 -10.08 10.70
N ARG A 601 -8.22 -10.36 11.95
CA ARG A 601 -7.86 -11.73 12.35
C ARG A 601 -9.05 -12.67 12.28
N ASP A 602 -10.20 -12.24 12.76
CA ASP A 602 -11.46 -12.98 12.66
C ASP A 602 -11.81 -13.28 11.20
N LEU A 603 -11.69 -12.29 10.30
CA LEU A 603 -11.82 -12.47 8.86
C LEU A 603 -10.85 -13.52 8.30
N LEU A 604 -9.58 -13.47 8.71
CA LEU A 604 -8.58 -14.44 8.27
C LEU A 604 -8.95 -15.86 8.74
N ASP A 605 -9.22 -16.02 10.03
CA ASP A 605 -9.44 -17.32 10.66
C ASP A 605 -10.75 -17.99 10.20
N HIS A 606 -11.81 -17.20 9.99
CA HIS A 606 -13.15 -17.72 9.69
C HIS A 606 -13.57 -17.63 8.23
N THR A 607 -12.90 -16.81 7.40
CA THR A 607 -13.24 -16.67 5.97
C THR A 607 -12.08 -17.05 5.06
N VAL A 608 -10.90 -16.48 5.27
CA VAL A 608 -9.79 -16.59 4.31
C VAL A 608 -9.07 -17.93 4.41
N GLU A 609 -8.76 -18.40 5.61
CA GLU A 609 -8.06 -19.68 5.83
C GLU A 609 -8.93 -20.88 5.41
N PRO A 610 -10.23 -20.94 5.76
CA PRO A 610 -11.11 -22.00 5.28
C PRO A 610 -11.26 -22.02 3.76
N LEU A 611 -11.34 -20.84 3.12
CA LEU A 611 -11.37 -20.71 1.67
C LEU A 611 -10.08 -21.25 1.03
N TYR A 612 -8.93 -20.92 1.61
CA TYR A 612 -7.64 -21.43 1.15
C TYR A 612 -7.56 -22.95 1.25
N GLU A 613 -7.91 -23.54 2.40
CA GLU A 613 -7.86 -24.99 2.55
C GLU A 613 -8.86 -25.70 1.63
N ARG A 614 -10.05 -25.12 1.40
CA ARG A 614 -11.00 -25.63 0.40
C ARG A 614 -10.38 -25.69 -1.00
N LEU A 615 -9.84 -24.57 -1.49
CA LEU A 615 -9.24 -24.51 -2.84
C LEU A 615 -7.99 -25.38 -2.95
N ARG A 616 -7.17 -25.43 -1.90
CA ARG A 616 -6.02 -26.34 -1.81
C ARG A 616 -6.47 -27.78 -1.98
N GLN A 617 -7.42 -28.23 -1.18
CA GLN A 617 -7.93 -29.61 -1.24
C GLN A 617 -8.54 -29.93 -2.61
N GLU A 618 -9.37 -29.03 -3.14
CA GLU A 618 -10.01 -29.18 -4.45
C GLU A 618 -8.99 -29.35 -5.58
N THR A 619 -7.94 -28.52 -5.59
CA THR A 619 -6.90 -28.56 -6.64
C THR A 619 -6.03 -29.81 -6.54
N LEU A 620 -5.79 -30.33 -5.33
CA LEU A 620 -5.06 -31.57 -5.07
C LEU A 620 -5.89 -32.79 -5.50
N ASP A 621 -7.13 -32.91 -5.01
CA ASP A 621 -8.01 -34.04 -5.29
C ASP A 621 -8.35 -34.16 -6.77
N SER A 622 -8.51 -33.01 -7.44
CA SER A 622 -8.83 -32.97 -8.87
C SER A 622 -7.61 -33.14 -9.78
N GLY A 623 -6.40 -33.18 -9.21
CA GLY A 623 -5.14 -33.33 -9.96
C GLY A 623 -4.90 -32.22 -10.97
N TRP A 624 -5.26 -30.98 -10.63
CA TRP A 624 -5.11 -29.82 -11.53
C TRP A 624 -3.66 -29.38 -11.67
N ILE A 625 -2.89 -29.48 -10.59
CA ILE A 625 -1.48 -29.08 -10.55
C ILE A 625 -0.65 -30.14 -11.26
N ARG A 626 -0.12 -29.79 -12.44
CA ARG A 626 0.82 -30.60 -13.21
C ARG A 626 2.12 -29.84 -13.36
N ALA A 627 2.85 -29.75 -12.26
CA ALA A 627 4.09 -29.01 -12.16
C ALA A 627 5.21 -29.66 -13.00
N ARG A 628 5.74 -28.90 -13.96
CA ARG A 628 6.80 -29.34 -14.86
C ARG A 628 7.84 -28.26 -15.05
N ILE A 629 9.08 -28.69 -15.26
CA ILE A 629 10.22 -27.81 -15.44
C ILE A 629 11.06 -28.29 -16.63
N ALA A 630 11.43 -27.36 -17.51
CA ALA A 630 12.54 -27.50 -18.44
C ALA A 630 13.66 -26.62 -17.91
N TYR A 631 14.84 -27.19 -17.64
CA TYR A 631 15.98 -26.43 -17.10
C TYR A 631 17.29 -26.94 -17.66
N GLY A 632 18.33 -26.12 -17.57
CA GLY A 632 19.64 -26.51 -18.07
C GLY A 632 20.74 -25.58 -17.59
N TYR A 633 21.95 -26.08 -17.71
CA TYR A 633 23.20 -25.37 -17.43
C TYR A 633 24.01 -25.27 -18.70
N PHE A 634 24.58 -24.10 -18.94
CA PHE A 634 25.27 -23.78 -20.17
C PHE A 634 26.53 -22.98 -19.87
N HIS A 635 27.55 -23.20 -20.69
CA HIS A 635 28.73 -22.36 -20.68
C HIS A 635 28.34 -20.98 -21.17
N CYS A 636 28.84 -19.94 -20.51
CA CYS A 636 28.60 -18.59 -20.95
C CYS A 636 29.81 -17.70 -20.73
N HIS A 637 29.82 -16.55 -21.40
CA HIS A 637 30.73 -15.47 -21.06
C HIS A 637 30.06 -14.13 -21.34
N ALA A 638 30.34 -13.16 -20.49
CA ALA A 638 29.85 -11.79 -20.65
C ALA A 638 30.84 -10.94 -21.47
N GLU A 639 30.29 -10.11 -22.34
CA GLU A 639 30.99 -9.03 -23.02
C GLU A 639 30.10 -7.78 -23.01
N GLY A 640 30.42 -6.82 -22.14
CA GLY A 640 29.58 -5.64 -21.92
C GLY A 640 28.19 -5.99 -21.39
N GLU A 641 27.15 -5.68 -22.16
CA GLU A 641 25.73 -5.93 -21.81
C GLU A 641 25.21 -7.26 -22.37
N THR A 642 26.04 -7.97 -23.13
CA THR A 642 25.67 -9.20 -23.82
C THR A 642 26.23 -10.42 -23.10
N LEU A 643 25.37 -11.39 -22.83
CA LEU A 643 25.76 -12.72 -22.37
C LEU A 643 25.73 -13.69 -23.56
N THR A 644 26.89 -14.19 -23.95
CA THR A 644 26.99 -15.27 -24.94
C THR A 644 26.85 -16.60 -24.23
N VAL A 645 25.84 -17.39 -24.59
CA VAL A 645 25.57 -18.72 -24.05
C VAL A 645 25.83 -19.77 -25.13
N GLU A 646 26.58 -20.81 -24.79
CA GLU A 646 26.99 -21.86 -25.71
C GLU A 646 26.27 -23.18 -25.38
N ASP A 647 25.65 -23.77 -26.40
CA ASP A 647 25.17 -25.16 -26.38
C ASP A 647 25.70 -25.89 -27.61
N ARG A 648 26.57 -26.87 -27.39
CA ARG A 648 27.26 -27.61 -28.46
C ARG A 648 28.04 -26.67 -29.39
N GLU A 649 27.69 -26.62 -30.67
CA GLU A 649 28.31 -25.75 -31.69
C GLU A 649 27.53 -24.44 -31.91
N GLN A 650 26.45 -24.21 -31.16
CA GLN A 650 25.59 -23.04 -31.32
C GLN A 650 25.83 -22.02 -30.21
N ARG A 651 25.76 -20.74 -30.60
CA ARG A 651 25.89 -19.59 -29.71
C ARG A 651 24.61 -18.78 -29.71
N TYR A 652 24.16 -18.43 -28.53
CA TYR A 652 22.98 -17.60 -28.29
C TYR A 652 23.42 -16.32 -27.61
N LEU A 653 23.02 -15.18 -28.17
CA LEU A 653 23.33 -13.87 -27.62
C LEU A 653 22.11 -13.37 -26.84
N LEU A 654 22.32 -13.02 -25.57
CA LEU A 654 21.30 -12.41 -24.73
C LEU A 654 21.75 -11.01 -24.31
N ASP A 655 21.11 -10.00 -24.90
CA ASP A 655 21.38 -8.59 -24.61
C ASP A 655 20.53 -8.10 -23.44
N PHE A 656 21.18 -7.79 -22.31
CA PHE A 656 20.50 -7.33 -21.11
C PHE A 656 20.61 -5.82 -20.94
N PRO A 657 19.50 -5.10 -20.70
CA PRO A 657 19.56 -3.66 -20.51
C PRO A 657 20.31 -3.28 -19.24
N ARG A 658 20.97 -2.12 -19.29
CA ARG A 658 21.66 -1.53 -18.14
C ARG A 658 20.78 -0.52 -17.43
N GLN A 659 20.84 -0.54 -16.10
CA GLN A 659 20.14 0.41 -15.23
C GLN A 659 20.60 1.85 -15.47
N LYS A 660 19.65 2.77 -15.61
CA LYS A 660 19.94 4.18 -15.90
C LYS A 660 20.54 4.97 -14.75
N GLY A 661 20.26 4.61 -13.49
CA GLY A 661 20.83 5.24 -12.29
C GLY A 661 21.86 4.35 -11.60
N ALA A 662 22.67 4.94 -10.73
CA ALA A 662 23.59 4.18 -9.88
C ALA A 662 22.82 3.06 -9.14
N PRO A 663 23.35 1.82 -9.10
CA PRO A 663 24.72 1.43 -9.45
C PRO A 663 24.94 0.96 -10.91
N HIS A 664 24.06 1.32 -11.85
CA HIS A 664 24.17 1.01 -13.29
C HIS A 664 24.33 -0.49 -13.61
N ARG A 665 23.60 -1.35 -12.88
CA ARG A 665 23.67 -2.82 -13.01
C ARG A 665 23.11 -3.30 -14.35
N CYS A 666 23.74 -4.35 -14.90
CA CYS A 666 23.24 -5.20 -15.96
C CYS A 666 23.36 -6.67 -15.51
N ILE A 667 22.47 -7.56 -15.96
CA ILE A 667 22.52 -8.99 -15.61
C ILE A 667 23.83 -9.63 -16.10
N ALA A 668 24.33 -9.21 -17.27
CA ALA A 668 25.59 -9.71 -17.83
C ALA A 668 26.79 -9.44 -16.92
N ASP A 669 26.78 -8.35 -16.13
CA ASP A 669 27.89 -7.97 -15.26
C ASP A 669 28.21 -9.04 -14.19
N TYR A 670 27.24 -9.89 -13.84
CA TYR A 670 27.41 -10.94 -12.83
C TYR A 670 28.13 -12.19 -13.36
N PHE A 671 28.42 -12.25 -14.65
CA PHE A 671 29.10 -13.39 -15.29
C PHE A 671 30.52 -13.01 -15.71
N LYS A 672 31.43 -13.97 -15.65
CA LYS A 672 32.81 -13.78 -16.10
C LYS A 672 32.92 -13.68 -17.63
N GLY A 673 33.85 -12.86 -18.09
CA GLY A 673 34.19 -12.75 -19.52
C GLY A 673 35.05 -13.92 -20.02
N SER A 674 35.20 -14.01 -21.35
CA SER A 674 35.94 -15.11 -22.02
C SER A 674 37.41 -15.16 -21.61
N SER A 675 38.06 -13.99 -21.45
CA SER A 675 39.45 -13.87 -21.00
C SER A 675 39.69 -14.37 -19.57
N ALA A 676 38.65 -14.44 -18.73
CA ALA A 676 38.68 -14.95 -17.37
C ALA A 676 38.32 -16.45 -17.27
N GLY A 677 38.16 -17.15 -18.40
CA GLY A 677 37.83 -18.57 -18.46
C GLY A 677 36.32 -18.88 -18.57
N GLY A 678 35.47 -17.86 -18.73
CA GLY A 678 34.03 -18.01 -18.83
C GLY A 678 33.33 -18.37 -17.51
N ASP A 679 32.04 -18.64 -17.60
CA ASP A 679 31.14 -18.83 -16.46
C ASP A 679 30.03 -19.86 -16.78
N VAL A 680 29.12 -20.07 -15.82
CA VAL A 680 27.96 -20.95 -15.91
C VAL A 680 26.66 -20.16 -15.74
N ALA A 681 25.79 -20.23 -16.75
CA ALA A 681 24.42 -19.73 -16.67
C ALA A 681 23.44 -20.89 -16.58
N ALA A 682 22.49 -20.78 -15.65
CA ALA A 682 21.37 -21.71 -15.55
C ALA A 682 20.08 -21.02 -15.97
N PHE A 683 19.27 -21.72 -16.76
CA PHE A 683 17.96 -21.23 -17.21
C PHE A 683 16.90 -22.26 -16.85
N PHE A 684 15.67 -21.79 -16.59
CA PHE A 684 14.53 -22.67 -16.50
C PHE A 684 13.25 -22.03 -17.05
N VAL A 685 12.34 -22.89 -17.49
CA VAL A 685 10.92 -22.62 -17.77
C VAL A 685 10.11 -23.56 -16.89
N ALA A 686 9.20 -22.99 -16.11
CA ALA A 686 8.34 -23.67 -15.16
C ALA A 686 6.87 -23.51 -15.56
N THR A 687 6.05 -24.54 -15.37
CA THR A 687 4.59 -24.46 -15.55
C THR A 687 3.86 -25.34 -14.56
N ILE A 688 2.68 -24.94 -14.09
CA ILE A 688 1.77 -25.78 -13.31
C ILE A 688 0.69 -26.46 -14.19
N GLY A 689 0.77 -26.28 -15.50
CA GLY A 689 -0.09 -26.91 -16.50
C GLY A 689 -1.36 -26.11 -16.85
N PRO A 690 -2.12 -26.57 -17.88
CA PRO A 690 -3.19 -25.78 -18.49
C PRO A 690 -4.56 -25.90 -17.79
N ARG A 691 -4.68 -26.74 -16.76
CA ARG A 691 -5.97 -27.03 -16.11
C ARG A 691 -6.55 -25.80 -15.42
N PHE A 692 -5.72 -25.02 -14.73
CA PHE A 692 -6.15 -23.76 -14.12
C PHE A 692 -6.76 -22.80 -15.13
N ALA A 693 -6.11 -22.57 -16.28
CA ALA A 693 -6.66 -21.71 -17.32
C ALA A 693 -8.05 -22.16 -17.80
N THR A 694 -8.28 -23.47 -17.95
CA THR A 694 -9.58 -24.02 -18.35
C THR A 694 -10.66 -23.69 -17.32
N GLU A 695 -10.36 -23.91 -16.05
CA GLU A 695 -11.32 -23.75 -14.96
C GLU A 695 -11.60 -22.28 -14.64
N ILE A 696 -10.56 -21.45 -14.64
CA ILE A 696 -10.67 -19.98 -14.55
C ILE A 696 -11.60 -19.46 -15.66
N THR A 697 -11.42 -19.92 -16.90
CA THR A 697 -12.28 -19.53 -18.03
C THR A 697 -13.72 -20.02 -17.87
N ARG A 698 -13.94 -21.16 -17.20
CA ARG A 698 -15.28 -21.66 -16.88
C ARG A 698 -15.95 -20.78 -15.82
N LEU A 699 -15.28 -20.53 -14.69
CA LEU A 699 -15.79 -19.69 -13.60
C LEU A 699 -16.15 -18.29 -14.07
N TYR A 700 -15.33 -17.69 -14.93
CA TYR A 700 -15.63 -16.38 -15.52
C TYR A 700 -16.90 -16.41 -16.37
N ARG A 701 -17.07 -17.44 -17.23
CA ARG A 701 -18.27 -17.62 -18.07
C ARG A 701 -19.52 -17.87 -17.25
N ASP A 702 -19.38 -18.59 -16.14
CA ASP A 702 -20.48 -18.93 -15.23
C ASP A 702 -20.84 -17.75 -14.29
N ASN A 703 -20.20 -16.58 -14.46
CA ASN A 703 -20.31 -15.41 -13.58
C ASN A 703 -19.94 -15.69 -12.11
N ALA A 704 -19.14 -16.73 -11.84
CA ALA A 704 -18.58 -17.02 -10.52
C ALA A 704 -17.32 -16.19 -10.29
N TYR A 705 -17.48 -14.87 -10.28
CA TYR A 705 -16.40 -13.88 -10.24
C TYR A 705 -15.50 -13.94 -9.00
N HIS A 706 -16.06 -14.21 -7.83
CA HIS A 706 -15.31 -14.39 -6.59
C HIS A 706 -14.42 -15.63 -6.71
N ASP A 707 -15.00 -16.80 -6.99
CA ASP A 707 -14.24 -18.05 -7.16
C ASP A 707 -13.21 -17.95 -8.31
N TYR A 708 -13.56 -17.29 -9.42
CA TYR A 708 -12.64 -16.98 -10.52
C TYR A 708 -11.38 -16.25 -10.02
N LEU A 709 -11.56 -15.15 -9.27
CA LEU A 709 -10.44 -14.36 -8.75
C LEU A 709 -9.63 -15.18 -7.75
N MET A 710 -10.30 -15.95 -6.88
CA MET A 710 -9.62 -16.75 -5.86
C MET A 710 -8.76 -17.85 -6.50
N LEU A 711 -9.31 -18.60 -7.46
CA LEU A 711 -8.60 -19.66 -8.16
C LEU A 711 -7.47 -19.11 -9.03
N HIS A 712 -7.72 -18.00 -9.73
CA HIS A 712 -6.68 -17.32 -10.51
C HIS A 712 -5.52 -16.89 -9.61
N GLY A 713 -5.80 -16.19 -8.51
CA GLY A 713 -4.79 -15.74 -7.55
C GLY A 713 -3.95 -16.89 -7.01
N LEU A 714 -4.59 -18.02 -6.67
CA LEU A 714 -3.91 -19.23 -6.22
C LEU A 714 -2.98 -19.79 -7.30
N SER A 715 -3.44 -19.85 -8.55
CA SER A 715 -2.64 -20.39 -9.66
C SER A 715 -1.36 -19.58 -9.93
N VAL A 716 -1.42 -18.26 -9.78
CA VAL A 716 -0.25 -17.37 -9.93
C VAL A 716 0.76 -17.61 -8.82
N GLU A 717 0.30 -17.63 -7.56
CA GLU A 717 1.20 -17.86 -6.42
C GLU A 717 1.78 -19.28 -6.40
N LEU A 718 1.05 -20.28 -6.90
CA LEU A 718 1.60 -21.63 -7.11
C LEU A 718 2.66 -21.66 -8.21
N THR A 719 2.49 -20.87 -9.28
CA THR A 719 3.49 -20.73 -10.35
C THR A 719 4.76 -20.06 -9.82
N ASP A 720 4.61 -19.00 -9.01
CA ASP A 720 5.73 -18.33 -8.36
C ASP A 720 6.44 -19.25 -7.35
N ALA A 721 5.67 -20.01 -6.55
CA ALA A 721 6.19 -21.00 -5.62
C ALA A 721 6.97 -22.12 -6.33
N LEU A 722 6.51 -22.58 -7.49
CA LEU A 722 7.23 -23.54 -8.32
C LEU A 722 8.56 -22.98 -8.81
N ALA A 723 8.59 -21.72 -9.23
CA ALA A 723 9.82 -21.07 -9.67
C ALA A 723 10.78 -20.81 -8.50
N GLU A 724 10.29 -20.61 -7.27
CA GLU A 724 11.12 -20.46 -6.08
C GLU A 724 11.68 -21.81 -5.63
N TYR A 725 10.82 -22.84 -5.59
CA TYR A 725 11.21 -24.23 -5.37
C TYR A 725 12.34 -24.63 -6.33
N TRP A 726 12.17 -24.35 -7.62
CA TRP A 726 13.17 -24.73 -8.62
C TRP A 726 14.46 -23.92 -8.51
N HIS A 727 14.38 -22.64 -8.15
CA HIS A 727 15.57 -21.83 -7.90
C HIS A 727 16.42 -22.42 -6.75
N ASP A 728 15.79 -22.93 -5.69
CA ASP A 728 16.51 -23.61 -4.61
C ASP A 728 17.17 -24.92 -5.07
N VAL A 729 16.50 -25.69 -5.93
CA VAL A 729 17.08 -26.88 -6.56
C VAL A 729 18.34 -26.50 -7.35
N VAL A 730 18.26 -25.47 -8.19
CA VAL A 730 19.40 -25.00 -8.99
C VAL A 730 20.57 -24.54 -8.11
N LYS A 731 20.30 -23.77 -7.04
CA LYS A 731 21.35 -23.36 -6.08
C LYS A 731 22.01 -24.55 -5.40
N THR A 732 21.21 -25.54 -5.02
CA THR A 732 21.69 -26.78 -4.37
C THR A 732 22.56 -27.58 -5.33
N GLU A 733 22.12 -27.76 -6.57
CA GLU A 733 22.86 -28.46 -7.62
C GLU A 733 24.19 -27.78 -7.97
N LEU A 734 24.23 -26.44 -7.92
CA LEU A 734 25.47 -25.66 -8.11
C LEU A 734 26.37 -25.60 -6.86
N GLY A 735 25.95 -26.19 -5.74
CA GLY A 735 26.72 -26.20 -4.49
C GLY A 735 26.85 -24.82 -3.84
N LEU A 736 25.88 -23.92 -4.07
CA LEU A 736 25.89 -22.58 -3.48
C LEU A 736 25.52 -22.66 -1.98
N PRO A 737 26.12 -21.81 -1.13
CA PRO A 737 25.82 -21.82 0.31
C PRO A 737 24.35 -21.47 0.57
N ALA A 738 23.78 -22.10 1.60
CA ALA A 738 22.43 -21.80 2.06
C ALA A 738 22.34 -20.31 2.50
N GLY A 739 21.37 -19.57 1.97
CA GLY A 739 21.18 -18.15 2.26
C GLY A 739 20.93 -17.30 1.01
N HIS A 740 21.40 -16.05 1.04
CA HIS A 740 21.08 -14.99 0.07
C HIS A 740 22.00 -14.93 -1.15
N GLN A 741 22.84 -15.95 -1.39
CA GLN A 741 23.71 -15.97 -2.56
C GLN A 741 22.93 -16.33 -3.83
N GLY A 742 23.17 -15.56 -4.89
CA GLY A 742 22.56 -15.73 -6.19
C GLY A 742 21.23 -14.99 -6.36
N GLY A 743 20.79 -14.87 -7.62
CA GLY A 743 19.57 -14.17 -8.01
C GLY A 743 18.84 -14.90 -9.14
N ARG A 744 17.51 -14.73 -9.20
CA ARG A 744 16.63 -15.31 -10.22
C ARG A 744 15.95 -14.21 -11.00
N PHE A 745 16.40 -13.91 -12.20
CA PHE A 745 15.83 -12.82 -13.01
C PHE A 745 14.82 -13.39 -14.02
N GLY A 746 13.55 -13.01 -13.86
CA GLY A 746 12.48 -13.42 -14.77
C GLY A 746 12.46 -12.60 -16.06
N PHE A 747 12.21 -13.25 -17.19
CA PHE A 747 12.06 -12.55 -18.47
C PHE A 747 10.71 -11.80 -18.51
N GLY A 748 10.72 -10.55 -18.97
CA GLY A 748 9.56 -9.65 -18.95
C GLY A 748 9.43 -8.81 -17.68
N TYR A 749 10.25 -9.06 -16.65
CA TYR A 749 10.30 -8.27 -15.41
C TYR A 749 11.26 -7.08 -15.54
N THR A 750 11.25 -6.20 -14.54
CA THR A 750 11.96 -4.92 -14.56
C THR A 750 13.47 -5.00 -14.77
N SER A 751 14.14 -6.12 -14.44
CA SER A 751 15.57 -6.31 -14.71
C SER A 751 15.87 -6.81 -16.13
N CYS A 752 14.87 -7.41 -16.80
CA CYS A 752 14.98 -8.00 -18.12
C CYS A 752 13.64 -7.89 -18.89
N PRO A 753 13.20 -6.67 -19.23
CA PRO A 753 11.86 -6.42 -19.76
C PRO A 753 11.66 -6.91 -21.19
N ASN A 754 12.74 -7.19 -21.94
CA ASN A 754 12.65 -7.64 -23.32
C ASN A 754 12.24 -9.12 -23.39
N LEU A 755 11.01 -9.38 -23.82
CA LEU A 755 10.50 -10.74 -23.99
C LEU A 755 11.10 -11.48 -25.20
N GLU A 756 11.74 -10.80 -26.15
CA GLU A 756 12.38 -11.48 -27.29
C GLU A 756 13.53 -12.39 -26.84
N LEU A 757 14.11 -12.13 -25.67
CA LEU A 757 15.07 -13.00 -25.01
C LEU A 757 14.49 -14.38 -24.61
N GLN A 758 13.17 -14.57 -24.68
CA GLN A 758 12.59 -15.91 -24.54
C GLN A 758 12.94 -16.82 -25.73
N GLN A 759 13.19 -16.29 -26.93
CA GLN A 759 13.54 -17.11 -28.10
C GLN A 759 14.83 -17.94 -27.88
N PRO A 760 15.97 -17.34 -27.48
CA PRO A 760 17.17 -18.13 -27.19
C PRO A 760 16.94 -19.09 -26.02
N VAL A 761 16.19 -18.70 -24.99
CA VAL A 761 15.85 -19.59 -23.86
C VAL A 761 15.03 -20.80 -24.32
N PHE A 762 14.06 -20.61 -25.21
CA PHE A 762 13.26 -21.70 -25.79
C PHE A 762 14.10 -22.60 -26.70
N ALA A 763 15.02 -22.02 -27.48
CA ALA A 763 15.93 -22.81 -28.29
C ALA A 763 16.88 -23.69 -27.44
N LEU A 764 17.38 -23.14 -26.33
CA LEU A 764 18.23 -23.84 -25.36
C LEU A 764 17.48 -24.95 -24.61
N LEU A 765 16.29 -24.64 -24.09
CA LEU A 765 15.57 -25.51 -23.16
C LEU A 765 14.52 -26.41 -23.79
N LYS A 766 14.00 -26.06 -24.98
CA LYS A 766 12.91 -26.74 -25.69
C LYS A 766 11.72 -27.09 -24.79
N PRO A 767 11.12 -26.08 -24.13
CA PRO A 767 10.03 -26.28 -23.17
C PRO A 767 8.73 -26.79 -23.82
N GLU A 768 8.66 -26.92 -25.14
CA GLU A 768 7.59 -27.64 -25.83
C GLU A 768 7.46 -29.08 -25.31
N ASN A 769 8.56 -29.68 -24.83
CA ASN A 769 8.59 -31.02 -24.22
C ASN A 769 7.84 -31.08 -22.88
N ILE A 770 7.64 -29.96 -22.20
CA ILE A 770 6.78 -29.88 -20.99
C ILE A 770 5.39 -29.32 -21.29
N GLY A 771 5.10 -29.01 -22.56
CA GLY A 771 3.83 -28.47 -23.04
C GLY A 771 3.71 -26.96 -22.95
N VAL A 772 4.84 -26.24 -22.93
CA VAL A 772 4.87 -24.76 -22.97
C VAL A 772 5.32 -24.29 -24.35
N SER A 773 4.57 -23.37 -24.96
CA SER A 773 4.92 -22.74 -26.25
C SER A 773 5.00 -21.21 -26.13
N LEU A 774 5.62 -20.56 -27.12
CA LEU A 774 5.58 -19.10 -27.25
C LEU A 774 4.46 -18.67 -28.20
N SER A 775 3.81 -17.56 -27.84
CA SER A 775 2.98 -16.80 -28.76
C SER A 775 3.84 -15.96 -29.71
N GLU A 776 3.21 -15.37 -30.74
CA GLU A 776 3.85 -14.44 -31.67
C GLU A 776 4.55 -13.25 -31.00
N ASN A 777 4.15 -12.91 -29.77
CA ASN A 777 4.72 -11.81 -28.98
C ASN A 777 5.61 -12.30 -27.84
N MET A 778 6.10 -13.54 -27.93
CA MET A 778 7.07 -14.13 -27.00
C MET A 778 6.53 -14.27 -25.56
N GLN A 779 5.22 -14.46 -25.44
CA GLN A 779 4.57 -14.84 -24.16
C GLN A 779 4.36 -16.35 -24.09
N MET A 780 4.45 -16.92 -22.90
CA MET A 780 4.30 -18.36 -22.70
C MET A 780 2.84 -18.81 -22.67
N ILE A 781 2.57 -20.00 -23.20
CA ILE A 781 1.27 -20.67 -23.18
C ILE A 781 1.48 -22.09 -22.65
N PRO A 782 0.79 -22.54 -21.58
CA PRO A 782 -0.23 -21.81 -20.83
C PRO A 782 0.33 -20.63 -20.03
N GLU A 783 -0.54 -19.68 -19.67
CA GLU A 783 -0.17 -18.45 -18.93
C GLU A 783 0.40 -18.73 -17.55
N GLN A 784 0.00 -19.83 -16.90
CA GLN A 784 0.55 -20.29 -15.62
C GLN A 784 1.93 -20.94 -15.82
N SER A 785 2.82 -20.19 -16.45
CA SER A 785 4.20 -20.53 -16.73
C SER A 785 5.11 -19.32 -16.50
N THR A 786 6.35 -19.58 -16.08
CA THR A 786 7.35 -18.53 -15.83
C THR A 786 8.73 -19.01 -16.25
N SER A 787 9.60 -18.09 -16.64
CA SER A 787 10.94 -18.38 -17.14
C SER A 787 11.94 -17.43 -16.50
N ALA A 788 13.14 -17.95 -16.20
CA ALA A 788 14.17 -17.16 -15.54
C ALA A 788 15.58 -17.63 -15.89
N ILE A 789 16.51 -16.68 -15.77
CA ILE A 789 17.95 -16.94 -15.64
C ILE A 789 18.32 -16.93 -14.15
N VAL A 790 19.12 -17.90 -13.73
CA VAL A 790 19.69 -17.97 -12.39
C VAL A 790 21.16 -17.55 -12.46
N VAL A 791 21.49 -16.57 -11.63
CA VAL A 791 22.82 -15.98 -11.47
C VAL A 791 23.39 -16.45 -10.15
N HIS A 792 24.57 -17.07 -10.14
CA HIS A 792 25.18 -17.61 -8.92
C HIS A 792 26.03 -16.59 -8.13
N HIS A 793 26.30 -15.43 -8.73
CA HIS A 793 27.18 -14.40 -8.18
C HIS A 793 26.73 -13.93 -6.78
N PRO A 794 27.63 -13.83 -5.77
CA PRO A 794 27.26 -13.44 -4.40
C PRO A 794 26.61 -12.07 -4.27
N GLN A 795 27.02 -11.13 -5.12
CA GLN A 795 26.49 -9.76 -5.17
C GLN A 795 25.24 -9.61 -6.04
N ALA A 796 24.69 -10.69 -6.62
CA ALA A 796 23.47 -10.62 -7.42
C ALA A 796 22.29 -10.13 -6.58
N ARG A 797 21.67 -9.02 -7.00
CA ARG A 797 20.48 -8.43 -6.37
C ARG A 797 19.46 -8.04 -7.44
N TYR A 798 18.18 -8.00 -7.08
CA TYR A 798 17.13 -7.49 -7.96
C TYR A 798 17.30 -5.98 -8.17
N PHE A 799 17.14 -5.52 -9.41
CA PHE A 799 17.18 -4.11 -9.80
C PHE A 799 16.18 -3.84 -10.94
N ALA A 800 15.85 -2.58 -11.20
CA ALA A 800 14.96 -2.18 -12.30
C ALA A 800 15.73 -1.31 -13.30
N VAL A 801 15.58 -1.56 -14.61
CA VAL A 801 16.30 -0.84 -15.68
C VAL A 801 15.61 0.43 -16.17
#